data_AF-A0AAN6UTK1-F1
#
_entry.id   AF-A0AAN6UTK1-F1
#
_cell.length_a   1.000
_cell.length_b   1.000
_cell.length_c   1.000
_cell.angle_alpha   90.00
_cell.angle_beta   90.00
_cell.angle_gamma   90.00
#
_symmetry.space_group_name_H-M   'P 1'
#
loop_
_entity.id
_entity.type
_entity.pdbx_description
1 polymer ?
#
loop_
_entity_poly.entity_id
_entity_poly.type
_entity_poly.pdbx_seq_one_letter_code
_entity_poly.pdbx_strand_id
1 'polypeptide(L)'
;MPLPTSSVYPPPSREFMKWPSRRSVVHSTKGIVACSQPLAAKCGIDILNAGGNAADAAVAVAAGLNMTEPCSTGIGGDMFCLYYDAATGSVSALNGSGRSGAKYTLERIRASLGLADGAPGDIPMSSVHAATVPGAAAGWVDTVERFGSGKLSLAQVLAPAIELGEKGFPVSEDAAFFWQRSEETLRKASPNFAEMLKADPSAPDGVRAPRAGDIIKLPNLARTFRTLGAEGKKGFYSGRIAEEIIKVIGDLGGHLELADLQHHLETGSEPVDPISLKFHGQGAGAASGGVELWEHPPNGQGIVALMALGILQELEAQGKIPTFTAADHNTAPYLHAIIESLRIAFADANWFVTDPATDAVPTAELISQPYLAARAALFDPAAASTAPHDHGDPFPSPALRSSDTVYFAAADGAGNAISFINSNYGGFGTAVVPRGCGFTLQNRGANFALSPAAHPNLVAPRKRPYHTIIPALATNPADGSLHSVLGVMGGFMQPQGHVQVLLGQLVGGLGPQQALDAPRVCIGAGMADVGDVGGRTVYVEEGMPEETVAGLRARGHRVEVRGGIQLPVSPAAAYSFFSPSCAASPSVTTTRFSSSSFASSPFWCIDTTMSHPPTNSLSTYSCGIVGQSEYSLIPTAAKQVSPSSPRKKKEKENIPSRNAWSSSTLNAANLSGSTPCRPSTWMLARENPHCGVSGVPFMKSTTGAAPTARSIACRVASERSRNCAAERNGEARAWGAARVAAAKPTWCLPRS
;
A
#
# COMPACT_ATOMS: atom_id res chain seq x y z
N MET A 1 -25.38 19.15 -14.18
CA MET A 1 -25.07 20.03 -15.33
C MET A 1 -24.00 19.35 -16.17
N PRO A 2 -24.00 19.48 -17.51
CA PRO A 2 -22.79 19.18 -18.28
C PRO A 2 -21.75 20.27 -17.98
N LEU A 3 -20.45 19.90 -17.95
CA LEU A 3 -19.33 20.84 -17.85
C LEU A 3 -18.46 20.74 -19.13
N PRO A 4 -18.95 21.18 -20.31
CA PRO A 4 -18.22 21.12 -21.57
C PRO A 4 -17.27 22.32 -21.69
N THR A 5 -16.41 22.55 -20.69
CA THR A 5 -15.56 23.75 -20.59
C THR A 5 -14.14 23.37 -20.21
N SER A 6 -13.19 23.68 -21.09
CA SER A 6 -11.75 23.46 -20.89
C SER A 6 -11.20 24.22 -19.67
N SER A 7 -11.89 25.24 -19.17
CA SER A 7 -11.57 25.99 -17.96
C SER A 7 -11.65 25.22 -16.64
N VAL A 8 -12.10 23.96 -16.64
CA VAL A 8 -12.00 23.06 -15.48
C VAL A 8 -10.60 22.42 -15.39
N TYR A 9 -9.87 22.34 -16.51
CA TYR A 9 -8.53 21.78 -16.55
C TYR A 9 -7.49 22.92 -16.45
N PRO A 10 -6.54 22.87 -15.49
CA PRO A 10 -5.47 23.85 -15.44
C PRO A 10 -4.61 23.74 -16.72
N PRO A 11 -4.13 24.86 -17.28
CA PRO A 11 -3.18 24.81 -18.40
C PRO A 11 -1.87 24.12 -17.94
N PRO A 12 -1.12 23.47 -18.86
CA PRO A 12 0.14 22.78 -18.55
C PRO A 12 1.32 23.75 -18.28
N SER A 13 1.05 24.95 -17.79
CA SER A 13 2.01 25.99 -17.42
C SER A 13 2.73 25.62 -16.13
N ARG A 14 4.04 25.39 -16.20
CA ARG A 14 4.94 25.18 -15.05
C ARG A 14 5.23 26.48 -14.26
N GLU A 15 4.31 27.44 -14.27
CA GLU A 15 4.54 28.81 -13.78
C GLU A 15 4.28 29.00 -12.28
N PHE A 16 3.61 28.04 -11.62
CA PHE A 16 3.53 28.05 -10.17
C PHE A 16 4.90 27.73 -9.56
N MET A 17 5.48 28.70 -8.87
CA MET A 17 6.64 28.47 -8.01
C MET A 17 6.30 27.39 -6.99
N LYS A 18 7.19 26.38 -6.87
CA LYS A 18 7.10 25.39 -5.80
C LYS A 18 7.54 26.03 -4.49
N TRP A 19 6.65 26.04 -3.50
CA TRP A 19 6.98 26.37 -2.11
C TRP A 19 6.74 25.14 -1.22
N PRO A 20 7.53 24.93 -0.16
CA PRO A 20 7.25 23.88 0.81
C PRO A 20 5.93 24.17 1.54
N SER A 21 4.98 23.24 1.43
CA SER A 21 3.72 23.30 2.18
C SER A 21 3.94 22.91 3.65
N ARG A 22 2.88 23.01 4.46
CA ARG A 22 2.88 22.57 5.86
C ARG A 22 1.55 21.88 6.18
N ARG A 23 1.61 20.78 6.92
CA ARG A 23 0.44 20.15 7.55
C ARG A 23 0.59 20.21 9.07
N SER A 24 -0.47 20.60 9.76
CA SER A 24 -0.55 20.45 11.23
C SER A 24 -1.02 19.05 11.56
N VAL A 25 -0.57 18.51 12.70
CA VAL A 25 -1.10 17.24 13.24
C VAL A 25 -2.61 17.41 13.49
N VAL A 26 -3.40 16.46 13.01
CA VAL A 26 -4.85 16.44 13.23
C VAL A 26 -5.15 15.73 14.55
N HIS A 27 -5.93 16.39 15.42
CA HIS A 27 -6.33 15.86 16.73
C HIS A 27 -7.85 15.66 16.80
N SER A 28 -8.29 14.64 17.53
CA SER A 28 -9.71 14.36 17.79
C SER A 28 -9.88 13.72 19.16
N THR A 29 -11.04 13.94 19.78
CA THR A 29 -11.46 13.33 21.06
C THR A 29 -12.63 12.35 20.91
N LYS A 30 -13.03 12.05 19.66
CA LYS A 30 -14.20 11.19 19.35
C LYS A 30 -13.90 10.02 18.40
N GLY A 31 -12.67 9.98 17.86
CA GLY A 31 -12.27 9.08 16.78
C GLY A 31 -11.72 9.82 15.57
N ILE A 32 -10.92 9.11 14.77
CA ILE A 32 -10.12 9.69 13.68
C ILE A 32 -9.90 8.64 12.58
N VAL A 33 -9.73 9.07 11.34
CA VAL A 33 -9.55 8.21 10.16
C VAL A 33 -8.51 8.84 9.21
N ALA A 34 -7.54 8.05 8.74
CA ALA A 34 -6.56 8.46 7.75
C ALA A 34 -6.37 7.37 6.69
N CYS A 35 -6.33 7.83 5.45
CA CYS A 35 -6.12 7.05 4.23
C CYS A 35 -5.67 7.99 3.11
N SER A 36 -5.28 7.46 1.95
CA SER A 36 -4.88 8.23 0.78
C SER A 36 -5.96 9.17 0.22
N GLN A 37 -7.26 8.85 0.38
CA GLN A 37 -8.38 9.60 -0.24
C GLN A 37 -9.32 10.29 0.76
N PRO A 38 -9.54 11.62 0.67
CA PRO A 38 -10.46 12.35 1.54
C PRO A 38 -11.92 11.84 1.47
N LEU A 39 -12.37 11.37 0.31
CA LEU A 39 -13.72 10.81 0.14
C LEU A 39 -13.87 9.46 0.86
N ALA A 40 -12.83 8.63 0.89
CA ALA A 40 -12.84 7.38 1.64
C ALA A 40 -12.71 7.63 3.16
N ALA A 41 -11.91 8.62 3.57
CA ALA A 41 -11.87 9.06 4.96
C ALA A 41 -13.26 9.51 5.44
N LYS A 42 -14.02 10.22 4.58
CA LYS A 42 -15.41 10.58 4.86
C LYS A 42 -16.29 9.34 5.09
N CYS A 43 -16.15 8.26 4.31
CA CYS A 43 -16.89 7.02 4.55
C CYS A 43 -16.68 6.48 5.97
N GLY A 44 -15.43 6.43 6.46
CA GLY A 44 -15.13 6.02 7.83
C GLY A 44 -15.70 6.98 8.88
N ILE A 45 -15.56 8.28 8.67
CA ILE A 45 -16.10 9.32 9.58
C ILE A 45 -17.63 9.29 9.62
N ASP A 46 -18.32 9.02 8.51
CA ASP A 46 -19.78 8.86 8.48
C ASP A 46 -20.22 7.66 9.33
N ILE A 47 -19.47 6.57 9.32
CA ILE A 47 -19.75 5.36 10.13
C ILE A 47 -19.44 5.56 11.62
N LEU A 48 -18.36 6.26 11.98
CA LEU A 48 -18.13 6.67 13.38
C LEU A 48 -19.26 7.60 13.88
N ASN A 49 -19.71 8.55 13.06
CA ASN A 49 -20.86 9.42 13.39
C ASN A 49 -22.19 8.65 13.48
N ALA A 50 -22.35 7.55 12.74
CA ALA A 50 -23.48 6.63 12.86
C ALA A 50 -23.42 5.73 14.11
N GLY A 51 -22.37 5.84 14.93
CA GLY A 51 -22.18 5.10 16.18
C GLY A 51 -21.37 3.81 16.06
N GLY A 52 -20.81 3.54 14.88
CA GLY A 52 -19.85 2.46 14.64
C GLY A 52 -18.52 2.68 15.36
N ASN A 53 -17.68 1.65 15.39
CA ASN A 53 -16.37 1.68 16.03
C ASN A 53 -15.22 1.72 15.00
N ALA A 54 -13.97 1.61 15.46
CA ALA A 54 -12.78 1.63 14.60
C ALA A 54 -12.84 0.58 13.46
N ALA A 55 -13.29 -0.64 13.74
CA ALA A 55 -13.39 -1.73 12.76
C ALA A 55 -14.49 -1.49 11.71
N ASP A 56 -15.68 -1.03 12.15
CA ASP A 56 -16.75 -0.63 11.22
C ASP A 56 -16.27 0.48 10.27
N ALA A 57 -15.59 1.48 10.83
CA ALA A 57 -15.06 2.62 10.07
C ALA A 57 -13.98 2.18 9.06
N ALA A 58 -13.10 1.26 9.42
CA ALA A 58 -12.08 0.72 8.52
C ALA A 58 -12.69 0.00 7.31
N VAL A 59 -13.71 -0.84 7.49
CA VAL A 59 -14.36 -1.53 6.35
C VAL A 59 -15.10 -0.53 5.43
N ALA A 60 -15.66 0.55 5.98
CA ALA A 60 -16.21 1.65 5.18
C ALA A 60 -15.15 2.42 4.39
N VAL A 61 -13.95 2.61 4.96
CA VAL A 61 -12.79 3.19 4.27
C VAL A 61 -12.28 2.26 3.17
N ALA A 62 -12.21 0.94 3.42
CA ALA A 62 -11.81 -0.07 2.43
C ALA A 62 -12.70 0.00 1.17
N ALA A 63 -14.02 -0.01 1.37
CA ALA A 63 -15.00 0.11 0.30
C ALA A 63 -14.96 1.50 -0.38
N GLY A 64 -14.69 2.56 0.38
CA GLY A 64 -14.46 3.91 -0.15
C GLY A 64 -13.24 3.98 -1.06
N LEU A 65 -12.10 3.42 -0.64
CA LEU A 65 -10.86 3.37 -1.42
C LEU A 65 -11.00 2.52 -2.67
N ASN A 66 -11.73 1.41 -2.63
CA ASN A 66 -12.04 0.62 -3.83
C ASN A 66 -12.88 1.45 -4.84
N MET A 67 -13.73 2.39 -4.40
CA MET A 67 -14.41 3.31 -5.31
C MET A 67 -13.43 4.37 -5.86
N THR A 68 -12.68 5.06 -4.99
CA THR A 68 -11.94 6.28 -5.35
C THR A 68 -10.52 6.06 -5.87
N GLU A 69 -9.92 4.90 -5.55
CA GLU A 69 -8.55 4.51 -5.89
C GLU A 69 -8.44 3.01 -6.30
N PRO A 70 -9.28 2.52 -7.24
CA PRO A 70 -9.25 1.10 -7.67
C PRO A 70 -7.94 0.71 -8.36
N CYS A 71 -7.13 1.69 -8.76
CA CYS A 71 -5.77 1.53 -9.26
C CYS A 71 -4.78 1.01 -8.23
N SER A 72 -5.15 0.95 -6.94
CA SER A 72 -4.31 0.44 -5.86
C SER A 72 -4.98 -0.69 -5.08
N THR A 73 -6.32 -0.72 -5.01
CA THR A 73 -7.02 -1.64 -4.11
C THR A 73 -8.38 -2.11 -4.60
N GLY A 74 -8.87 -3.23 -4.04
CA GLY A 74 -10.28 -3.55 -4.11
C GLY A 74 -10.71 -4.85 -3.44
N ILE A 75 -12.01 -5.12 -3.55
CA ILE A 75 -12.67 -6.36 -3.12
C ILE A 75 -12.19 -7.60 -3.90
N GLY A 76 -11.61 -7.39 -5.10
CA GLY A 76 -10.96 -8.43 -5.89
C GLY A 76 -9.52 -8.76 -5.48
N GLY A 77 -9.05 -8.18 -4.36
CA GLY A 77 -7.75 -8.44 -3.75
C GLY A 77 -7.82 -9.08 -2.36
N ASP A 78 -6.84 -8.77 -1.52
CA ASP A 78 -6.66 -9.30 -0.17
C ASP A 78 -6.57 -8.18 0.89
N MET A 79 -6.76 -8.54 2.17
CA MET A 79 -6.53 -7.65 3.31
C MET A 79 -5.80 -8.31 4.49
N PHE A 80 -5.14 -7.48 5.29
CA PHE A 80 -4.71 -7.79 6.65
C PHE A 80 -5.13 -6.66 7.60
N CYS A 81 -5.37 -6.99 8.86
CA CYS A 81 -5.50 -5.97 9.91
C CYS A 81 -4.91 -6.42 11.24
N LEU A 82 -4.47 -5.43 12.03
CA LEU A 82 -4.28 -5.52 13.48
C LEU A 82 -5.34 -4.66 14.17
N TYR A 83 -6.07 -5.24 15.12
CA TYR A 83 -7.07 -4.55 15.95
C TYR A 83 -6.57 -4.45 17.38
N TYR A 84 -6.61 -3.25 17.97
CA TYR A 84 -6.36 -2.99 19.38
C TYR A 84 -7.68 -2.75 20.12
N ASP A 85 -7.96 -3.61 21.11
CA ASP A 85 -9.10 -3.46 22.02
C ASP A 85 -8.67 -2.70 23.28
N ALA A 86 -9.19 -1.48 23.45
CA ALA A 86 -8.86 -0.64 24.59
C ALA A 86 -9.50 -1.09 25.91
N ALA A 87 -10.50 -1.99 25.88
CA ALA A 87 -11.10 -2.54 27.10
C ALA A 87 -10.26 -3.69 27.70
N THR A 88 -9.42 -4.35 26.89
CA THR A 88 -8.54 -5.47 27.32
C THR A 88 -7.05 -5.17 27.19
N GLY A 89 -6.66 -4.11 26.48
CA GLY A 89 -5.27 -3.81 26.13
C GLY A 89 -4.66 -4.81 25.13
N SER A 90 -5.49 -5.61 24.45
CA SER A 90 -5.03 -6.72 23.60
C SER A 90 -4.93 -6.34 22.13
N VAL A 91 -4.03 -7.02 21.42
CA VAL A 91 -3.85 -6.93 19.98
C VAL A 91 -4.32 -8.24 19.33
N SER A 92 -5.15 -8.15 18.29
CA SER A 92 -5.64 -9.27 17.49
C SER A 92 -5.28 -9.08 16.02
N ALA A 93 -4.96 -10.16 15.29
CA ALA A 93 -4.68 -10.12 13.86
C ALA A 93 -5.66 -10.96 13.03
N LEU A 94 -5.89 -10.54 11.78
CA LEU A 94 -6.77 -11.25 10.83
C LEU A 94 -6.13 -11.38 9.45
N ASN A 95 -5.94 -12.62 9.01
CA ASN A 95 -5.47 -13.01 7.69
C ASN A 95 -6.64 -13.14 6.71
N GLY A 96 -6.96 -12.03 6.04
CA GLY A 96 -7.91 -11.96 4.93
C GLY A 96 -7.21 -12.08 3.57
N SER A 97 -6.17 -12.92 3.46
CA SER A 97 -5.51 -13.23 2.19
C SER A 97 -5.90 -14.59 1.63
N GLY A 98 -6.22 -14.65 0.34
CA GLY A 98 -6.75 -15.83 -0.32
C GLY A 98 -5.68 -16.76 -0.94
N ARG A 99 -6.08 -18.02 -1.12
CA ARG A 99 -5.22 -19.13 -1.55
C ARG A 99 -5.13 -19.28 -3.07
N SER A 100 -4.09 -19.96 -3.54
CA SER A 100 -4.04 -20.54 -4.88
C SER A 100 -5.15 -21.58 -5.08
N GLY A 101 -5.51 -21.85 -6.34
CA GLY A 101 -6.51 -22.89 -6.65
C GLY A 101 -5.99 -24.30 -6.38
N ALA A 102 -6.90 -25.26 -6.20
CA ALA A 102 -6.56 -26.67 -6.00
C ALA A 102 -5.77 -27.31 -7.17
N LYS A 103 -5.72 -26.63 -8.33
CA LYS A 103 -4.99 -27.06 -9.53
C LYS A 103 -3.64 -26.35 -9.73
N TYR A 104 -3.21 -25.47 -8.82
CA TYR A 104 -1.96 -24.71 -8.92
C TYR A 104 -0.74 -25.55 -8.48
N THR A 105 -0.42 -26.62 -9.22
CA THR A 105 0.84 -27.35 -9.04
C THR A 105 1.97 -26.64 -9.81
N LEU A 106 3.22 -26.84 -9.37
CA LEU A 106 4.40 -26.23 -9.98
C LEU A 106 4.50 -26.58 -11.47
N GLU A 107 4.29 -27.85 -11.82
CA GLU A 107 4.38 -28.36 -13.19
C GLU A 107 3.30 -27.74 -14.08
N ARG A 108 2.06 -27.63 -13.58
CA ARG A 108 0.94 -27.04 -14.32
C ARG A 108 1.16 -25.55 -14.57
N ILE A 109 1.61 -24.80 -13.56
CA ILE A 109 1.86 -23.37 -13.69
C ILE A 109 3.04 -23.12 -14.64
N ARG A 110 4.15 -23.84 -14.48
CA ARG A 110 5.30 -23.76 -15.40
C ARG A 110 4.91 -24.11 -16.85
N ALA A 111 4.16 -25.19 -17.06
CA ALA A 111 3.68 -25.57 -18.39
C ALA A 111 2.75 -24.50 -19.01
N SER A 112 1.87 -23.88 -18.21
CA SER A 112 0.96 -22.81 -18.70
C SER A 112 1.71 -21.52 -19.05
N LEU A 113 2.87 -21.29 -18.45
CA LEU A 113 3.79 -20.18 -18.74
C LEU A 113 4.83 -20.51 -19.82
N GLY A 114 4.82 -21.73 -20.38
CA GLY A 114 5.81 -22.19 -21.37
C GLY A 114 7.22 -22.43 -20.81
N LEU A 115 7.37 -22.53 -19.48
CA LEU A 115 8.65 -22.72 -18.82
C LEU A 115 9.04 -24.20 -18.78
N ALA A 116 10.12 -24.57 -19.47
CA ALA A 116 10.74 -25.90 -19.37
C ALA A 116 11.15 -26.20 -17.93
N ASP A 117 11.17 -27.47 -17.50
CA ASP A 117 11.40 -27.83 -16.10
C ASP A 117 12.76 -27.34 -15.56
N GLY A 118 12.81 -27.00 -14.25
CA GLY A 118 13.98 -26.46 -13.56
C GLY A 118 14.45 -25.05 -13.97
N ALA A 119 14.02 -24.53 -15.13
CA ALA A 119 14.46 -23.22 -15.63
C ALA A 119 14.03 -22.04 -14.72
N PRO A 120 14.82 -20.95 -14.64
CA PRO A 120 14.39 -19.72 -13.97
C PRO A 120 13.18 -19.10 -14.69
N GLY A 121 12.25 -18.50 -13.94
CA GLY A 121 11.08 -17.81 -14.48
C GLY A 121 10.08 -17.41 -13.41
N ASP A 122 9.24 -16.43 -13.72
CA ASP A 122 8.36 -15.74 -12.79
C ASP A 122 6.86 -15.89 -13.15
N ILE A 123 6.00 -15.76 -12.13
CA ILE A 123 4.67 -15.10 -12.16
C ILE A 123 4.57 -13.78 -12.95
N PRO A 124 4.19 -13.66 -14.25
CA PRO A 124 4.03 -12.33 -14.85
C PRO A 124 2.79 -11.67 -14.25
N MET A 125 2.91 -10.44 -13.73
CA MET A 125 1.82 -9.77 -13.01
C MET A 125 0.52 -9.60 -13.82
N SER A 126 0.60 -9.52 -15.14
CA SER A 126 -0.57 -9.42 -16.04
C SER A 126 -1.10 -10.79 -16.49
N SER A 127 -0.60 -11.90 -15.93
CA SER A 127 -1.08 -13.25 -16.23
C SER A 127 -2.30 -13.59 -15.37
N VAL A 128 -3.27 -14.29 -15.94
CA VAL A 128 -4.38 -14.87 -15.17
C VAL A 128 -3.89 -15.84 -14.09
N HIS A 129 -2.72 -16.46 -14.25
CA HIS A 129 -2.09 -17.33 -13.24
C HIS A 129 -1.52 -16.56 -12.04
N ALA A 130 -1.44 -15.23 -12.11
CA ALA A 130 -1.14 -14.40 -10.96
C ALA A 130 -2.38 -14.18 -10.07
N ALA A 131 -3.59 -14.52 -10.51
CA ALA A 131 -4.77 -14.49 -9.66
C ALA A 131 -4.79 -15.67 -8.67
N THR A 132 -4.92 -15.36 -7.39
CA THR A 132 -5.39 -16.24 -6.31
C THR A 132 -6.88 -15.99 -6.05
N VAL A 133 -7.52 -16.77 -5.17
CA VAL A 133 -8.84 -16.40 -4.63
C VAL A 133 -8.74 -14.99 -4.00
N PRO A 134 -9.67 -14.05 -4.26
CA PRO A 134 -9.72 -12.79 -3.52
C PRO A 134 -10.14 -13.01 -2.06
N GLY A 135 -9.31 -12.64 -1.09
CA GLY A 135 -9.62 -12.74 0.34
C GLY A 135 -10.34 -11.52 0.94
N ALA A 136 -10.27 -10.35 0.29
CA ALA A 136 -10.77 -9.11 0.86
C ALA A 136 -12.27 -9.11 1.18
N ALA A 137 -13.10 -9.76 0.34
CA ALA A 137 -14.54 -9.84 0.59
C ALA A 137 -14.88 -10.65 1.86
N ALA A 138 -14.14 -11.72 2.16
CA ALA A 138 -14.23 -12.44 3.43
C ALA A 138 -13.72 -11.56 4.57
N GLY A 139 -12.53 -10.97 4.40
CA GLY A 139 -11.88 -10.13 5.40
C GLY A 139 -12.73 -8.96 5.89
N TRP A 140 -13.46 -8.29 4.99
CA TRP A 140 -14.37 -7.19 5.35
C TRP A 140 -15.56 -7.67 6.18
N VAL A 141 -16.13 -8.83 5.84
CA VAL A 141 -17.24 -9.44 6.60
C VAL A 141 -16.73 -9.90 7.96
N ASP A 142 -15.64 -10.66 7.99
CA ASP A 142 -15.02 -11.21 9.20
C ASP A 142 -14.53 -10.11 10.15
N THR A 143 -14.07 -8.96 9.64
CA THR A 143 -13.69 -7.80 10.46
C THR A 143 -14.90 -7.22 11.19
N VAL A 144 -16.04 -7.02 10.51
CA VAL A 144 -17.27 -6.51 11.15
C VAL A 144 -17.88 -7.55 12.09
N GLU A 145 -17.87 -8.83 11.72
CA GLU A 145 -18.39 -9.93 12.55
C GLU A 145 -17.57 -10.14 13.84
N ARG A 146 -16.26 -9.89 13.83
CA ARG A 146 -15.35 -10.12 14.98
C ARG A 146 -15.09 -8.88 15.83
N PHE A 147 -14.89 -7.73 15.18
CA PHE A 147 -14.38 -6.51 15.82
C PHE A 147 -15.34 -5.31 15.66
N GLY A 148 -16.42 -5.42 14.88
CA GLY A 148 -17.38 -4.34 14.67
C GLY A 148 -18.21 -4.00 15.92
N SER A 149 -18.87 -2.84 15.93
CA SER A 149 -19.59 -2.34 17.12
C SER A 149 -20.86 -3.12 17.50
N GLY A 150 -21.33 -4.03 16.64
CA GLY A 150 -22.63 -4.69 16.75
C GLY A 150 -23.85 -3.77 16.56
N LYS A 151 -23.66 -2.47 16.34
CA LYS A 151 -24.74 -1.47 16.18
C LYS A 151 -25.14 -1.22 14.73
N LEU A 152 -24.26 -1.55 13.78
CA LEU A 152 -24.43 -1.34 12.35
C LEU A 152 -24.33 -2.67 11.63
N SER A 153 -25.23 -2.91 10.67
CA SER A 153 -25.09 -4.02 9.73
C SER A 153 -24.04 -3.72 8.66
N LEU A 154 -23.46 -4.76 8.05
CA LEU A 154 -22.53 -4.60 6.93
C LEU A 154 -23.13 -3.79 5.77
N ALA A 155 -24.44 -3.91 5.52
CA ALA A 155 -25.16 -3.08 4.54
C ALA A 155 -25.12 -1.58 4.87
N GLN A 156 -25.11 -1.20 6.15
CA GLN A 156 -24.95 0.19 6.59
C GLN A 156 -23.49 0.64 6.49
N VAL A 157 -22.54 -0.21 6.89
CA VAL A 157 -21.10 0.06 6.80
C VAL A 157 -20.66 0.34 5.36
N LEU A 158 -21.17 -0.43 4.39
CA LEU A 158 -20.87 -0.26 2.96
C LEU A 158 -21.69 0.86 2.28
N ALA A 159 -22.72 1.41 2.93
CA ALA A 159 -23.65 2.37 2.32
C ALA A 159 -22.99 3.65 1.76
N PRO A 160 -22.00 4.29 2.44
CA PRO A 160 -21.32 5.47 1.90
C PRO A 160 -20.59 5.19 0.58
N ALA A 161 -19.91 4.04 0.48
CA ALA A 161 -19.23 3.63 -0.74
C ALA A 161 -20.21 3.28 -1.88
N ILE A 162 -21.31 2.59 -1.57
CA ILE A 162 -22.41 2.31 -2.51
C ILE A 162 -22.97 3.63 -3.08
N GLU A 163 -23.16 4.65 -2.24
CA GLU A 163 -23.61 5.97 -2.68
C GLU A 163 -22.62 6.64 -3.64
N LEU A 164 -21.31 6.60 -3.37
CA LEU A 164 -20.28 7.11 -4.28
C LEU A 164 -20.37 6.41 -5.65
N GLY A 165 -20.51 5.09 -5.69
CA GLY A 165 -20.61 4.33 -6.94
C GLY A 165 -21.87 4.64 -7.77
N GLU A 166 -23.01 4.90 -7.12
CA GLU A 166 -24.30 5.17 -7.78
C GLU A 166 -24.49 6.64 -8.18
N LYS A 167 -24.24 7.58 -7.25
CA LYS A 167 -24.38 9.02 -7.51
C LYS A 167 -23.20 9.56 -8.32
N GLY A 168 -22.02 9.01 -8.12
CA GLY A 168 -20.77 9.39 -8.77
C GLY A 168 -20.01 10.47 -7.99
N PHE A 169 -18.70 10.52 -8.20
CA PHE A 169 -17.77 11.38 -7.47
C PHE A 169 -16.68 11.93 -8.41
N PRO A 170 -16.08 13.10 -8.09
CA PRO A 170 -14.93 13.62 -8.84
C PRO A 170 -13.67 12.80 -8.56
N VAL A 171 -12.98 12.37 -9.61
CA VAL A 171 -11.68 11.68 -9.48
C VAL A 171 -10.58 12.69 -9.17
N SER A 172 -9.72 12.40 -8.18
CA SER A 172 -8.58 13.25 -7.82
C SER A 172 -7.45 13.19 -8.84
N GLU A 173 -6.48 14.10 -8.72
CA GLU A 173 -5.31 14.23 -9.58
C GLU A 173 -4.49 12.93 -9.64
N ASP A 174 -4.08 12.41 -8.48
CA ASP A 174 -3.26 11.19 -8.38
C ASP A 174 -4.04 9.95 -8.86
N ALA A 175 -5.31 9.82 -8.45
CA ALA A 175 -6.16 8.72 -8.90
C ALA A 175 -6.32 8.74 -10.42
N ALA A 176 -6.56 9.91 -11.03
CA ALA A 176 -6.65 10.04 -12.49
C ALA A 176 -5.33 9.72 -13.20
N PHE A 177 -4.18 10.10 -12.62
CA PHE A 177 -2.86 9.78 -13.15
C PHE A 177 -2.61 8.27 -13.20
N PHE A 178 -2.80 7.55 -12.09
CA PHE A 178 -2.62 6.09 -12.04
C PHE A 178 -3.64 5.34 -12.91
N TRP A 179 -4.87 5.86 -13.02
CA TRP A 179 -5.90 5.31 -13.91
C TRP A 179 -5.52 5.43 -15.39
N GLN A 180 -4.97 6.57 -15.81
CA GLN A 180 -4.48 6.80 -17.17
C GLN A 180 -3.26 5.93 -17.48
N ARG A 181 -2.30 5.83 -16.54
CA ARG A 181 -1.13 4.94 -16.65
C ARG A 181 -1.51 3.45 -16.79
N SER A 182 -2.67 3.06 -16.25
CA SER A 182 -3.17 1.67 -16.32
C SER A 182 -4.15 1.39 -17.47
N GLU A 183 -4.52 2.39 -18.28
CA GLU A 183 -5.57 2.23 -19.30
C GLU A 183 -5.21 1.18 -20.36
N GLU A 184 -3.96 1.17 -20.83
CA GLU A 184 -3.48 0.15 -21.79
C GLU A 184 -3.56 -1.25 -21.19
N THR A 185 -3.14 -1.43 -19.94
CA THR A 185 -3.17 -2.71 -19.22
C THR A 185 -4.60 -3.22 -19.06
N LEU A 186 -5.55 -2.34 -18.67
CA LEU A 186 -6.97 -2.67 -18.60
C LEU A 186 -7.53 -3.13 -19.95
N ARG A 187 -7.31 -2.36 -21.02
CA ARG A 187 -7.77 -2.68 -22.39
C ARG A 187 -7.16 -3.99 -22.92
N LYS A 188 -5.92 -4.29 -22.54
CA LYS A 188 -5.19 -5.50 -22.98
C LYS A 188 -5.56 -6.76 -22.19
N ALA A 189 -5.83 -6.64 -20.90
CA ALA A 189 -6.01 -7.79 -20.00
C ALA A 189 -7.45 -8.28 -19.89
N SER A 190 -8.47 -7.42 -20.07
CA SER A 190 -9.87 -7.79 -19.84
C SER A 190 -10.80 -7.51 -21.02
N PRO A 191 -11.67 -8.45 -21.42
CA PRO A 191 -12.75 -8.16 -22.37
C PRO A 191 -13.85 -7.26 -21.77
N ASN A 192 -13.79 -6.94 -20.47
CA ASN A 192 -14.76 -6.11 -19.75
C ASN A 192 -14.15 -4.79 -19.26
N PHE A 193 -13.00 -4.38 -19.81
CA PHE A 193 -12.22 -3.19 -19.39
C PHE A 193 -13.07 -1.92 -19.26
N ALA A 194 -14.09 -1.76 -20.11
CA ALA A 194 -15.00 -0.62 -20.12
C ALA A 194 -15.77 -0.40 -18.81
N GLU A 195 -15.96 -1.44 -17.97
CA GLU A 195 -16.58 -1.28 -16.64
C GLU A 195 -15.71 -0.48 -15.66
N MET A 196 -14.39 -0.42 -15.90
CA MET A 196 -13.43 0.36 -15.13
C MET A 196 -13.03 1.66 -15.83
N LEU A 197 -13.69 2.06 -16.92
CA LEU A 197 -13.39 3.30 -17.66
C LEU A 197 -14.59 4.25 -17.71
N LYS A 198 -14.32 5.53 -17.93
CA LYS A 198 -15.33 6.57 -18.11
C LYS A 198 -15.82 6.59 -19.55
N ALA A 199 -17.14 6.52 -19.74
CA ALA A 199 -17.78 6.70 -21.05
C ALA A 199 -17.48 8.08 -21.65
N ASP A 200 -17.00 8.09 -22.89
CA ASP A 200 -16.68 9.26 -23.69
C ASP A 200 -16.82 8.90 -25.19
N PRO A 201 -17.90 9.31 -25.87
CA PRO A 201 -18.13 8.98 -27.29
C PRO A 201 -17.09 9.52 -28.27
N SER A 202 -16.14 10.35 -27.83
CA SER A 202 -15.00 10.83 -28.64
C SER A 202 -13.74 9.97 -28.52
N ALA A 203 -13.71 9.02 -27.57
CA ALA A 203 -12.57 8.16 -27.28
C ALA A 203 -12.69 6.77 -27.93
N PRO A 204 -11.56 6.04 -28.12
CA PRO A 204 -11.57 4.66 -28.62
C PRO A 204 -12.48 3.75 -27.79
N ASP A 205 -13.28 2.93 -28.48
CA ASP A 205 -14.31 2.06 -27.90
C ASP A 205 -15.41 2.80 -27.09
N GLY A 206 -15.51 4.13 -27.24
CA GLY A 206 -16.49 4.97 -26.53
C GLY A 206 -16.18 5.19 -25.04
N VAL A 207 -14.96 4.89 -24.60
CA VAL A 207 -14.51 4.97 -23.20
C VAL A 207 -13.05 5.47 -23.10
N ARG A 208 -12.65 5.95 -21.93
CA ARG A 208 -11.26 6.32 -21.57
C ARG A 208 -11.06 6.31 -20.05
N ALA A 209 -9.83 6.39 -19.56
CA ALA A 209 -9.58 6.68 -18.15
C ALA A 209 -10.14 8.07 -17.77
N PRO A 210 -10.62 8.24 -16.52
CA PRO A 210 -11.03 9.54 -16.00
C PRO A 210 -9.86 10.52 -15.92
N ARG A 211 -10.17 11.80 -16.10
CA ARG A 211 -9.26 12.93 -15.83
C ARG A 211 -9.55 13.48 -14.43
N ALA A 212 -8.61 14.26 -13.88
CA ALA A 212 -8.86 15.00 -12.64
C ALA A 212 -10.15 15.84 -12.78
N GLY A 213 -11.00 15.81 -11.76
CA GLY A 213 -12.30 16.48 -11.74
C GLY A 213 -13.41 15.84 -12.59
N ASP A 214 -13.15 14.79 -13.38
CA ASP A 214 -14.23 14.03 -14.04
C ASP A 214 -15.11 13.35 -12.98
N ILE A 215 -16.43 13.52 -13.09
CA ILE A 215 -17.37 12.67 -12.35
C ILE A 215 -17.39 11.27 -12.99
N ILE A 216 -16.98 10.25 -12.23
CA ILE A 216 -17.14 8.83 -12.59
C ILE A 216 -18.28 8.21 -11.80
N LYS A 217 -18.83 7.09 -12.28
CA LYS A 217 -19.82 6.24 -11.60
C LYS A 217 -19.39 4.79 -11.75
N LEU A 218 -19.56 3.99 -10.69
CA LEU A 218 -19.20 2.57 -10.65
C LEU A 218 -20.41 1.73 -10.19
N PRO A 219 -21.52 1.72 -10.97
CA PRO A 219 -22.78 1.11 -10.53
C PRO A 219 -22.71 -0.42 -10.39
N ASN A 220 -21.78 -1.08 -11.09
CA ASN A 220 -21.55 -2.52 -10.96
C ASN A 220 -20.83 -2.84 -9.64
N LEU A 221 -19.85 -2.02 -9.23
CA LEU A 221 -19.20 -2.15 -7.93
C LEU A 221 -20.16 -1.85 -6.78
N ALA A 222 -21.02 -0.83 -6.93
CA ALA A 222 -22.07 -0.54 -5.95
C ALA A 222 -23.06 -1.72 -5.82
N ARG A 223 -23.43 -2.37 -6.94
CA ARG A 223 -24.23 -3.60 -6.93
C ARG A 223 -23.49 -4.76 -6.23
N THR A 224 -22.18 -4.88 -6.42
CA THR A 224 -21.31 -5.85 -5.73
C THR A 224 -21.29 -5.62 -4.22
N PHE A 225 -21.14 -4.38 -3.76
CA PHE A 225 -21.22 -4.05 -2.33
C PHE A 225 -22.63 -4.22 -1.75
N ARG A 226 -23.70 -3.99 -2.54
CA ARG A 226 -25.07 -4.34 -2.13
C ARG A 226 -25.26 -5.85 -1.97
N THR A 227 -24.71 -6.67 -2.87
CA THR A 227 -24.71 -8.14 -2.75
C THR A 227 -23.95 -8.57 -1.48
N LEU A 228 -22.72 -8.07 -1.27
CA LEU A 228 -21.92 -8.39 -0.06
C LEU A 228 -22.63 -7.95 1.23
N GLY A 229 -23.18 -6.73 1.27
CA GLY A 229 -23.85 -6.19 2.46
C GLY A 229 -25.16 -6.90 2.82
N ALA A 230 -25.85 -7.52 1.85
CA ALA A 230 -27.11 -8.24 2.06
C ALA A 230 -26.93 -9.75 2.31
N GLU A 231 -25.90 -10.37 1.72
CA GLU A 231 -25.71 -11.84 1.73
C GLU A 231 -24.41 -12.28 2.44
N GLY A 232 -23.62 -11.34 2.94
CA GLY A 232 -22.31 -11.58 3.55
C GLY A 232 -21.35 -12.28 2.59
N LYS A 233 -20.44 -13.09 3.14
CA LYS A 233 -19.46 -13.90 2.39
C LYS A 233 -20.10 -14.67 1.23
N LYS A 234 -21.30 -15.25 1.44
CA LYS A 234 -22.00 -16.04 0.42
C LYS A 234 -22.32 -15.24 -0.85
N GLY A 235 -22.62 -13.95 -0.74
CA GLY A 235 -22.93 -13.11 -1.90
C GLY A 235 -21.76 -12.91 -2.86
N PHE A 236 -20.52 -13.05 -2.39
CA PHE A 236 -19.31 -12.90 -3.20
C PHE A 236 -18.77 -14.26 -3.68
N TYR A 237 -18.69 -15.25 -2.78
CA TYR A 237 -18.13 -16.57 -3.06
C TYR A 237 -19.15 -17.60 -3.58
N SER A 238 -20.37 -17.17 -3.93
CA SER A 238 -21.38 -17.96 -4.63
C SER A 238 -22.21 -17.08 -5.59
N GLY A 239 -22.94 -17.72 -6.50
CA GLY A 239 -23.81 -17.01 -7.44
C GLY A 239 -23.05 -16.08 -8.38
N ARG A 240 -23.72 -15.00 -8.81
CA ARG A 240 -23.29 -14.13 -9.94
C ARG A 240 -21.83 -13.66 -9.90
N ILE A 241 -21.28 -13.38 -8.71
CA ILE A 241 -19.93 -12.84 -8.58
C ILE A 241 -18.91 -13.96 -8.77
N ALA A 242 -19.07 -15.06 -8.03
CA ALA A 242 -18.24 -16.26 -8.16
C ALA A 242 -18.29 -16.85 -9.59
N GLU A 243 -19.47 -16.89 -10.19
CA GLU A 243 -19.67 -17.37 -11.57
C GLU A 243 -18.89 -16.54 -12.59
N GLU A 244 -18.96 -15.20 -12.53
CA GLU A 244 -18.24 -14.32 -13.45
C GLU A 244 -16.73 -14.24 -13.17
N ILE A 245 -16.28 -14.39 -11.91
CA ILE A 245 -14.85 -14.55 -11.57
C ILE A 245 -14.29 -15.80 -12.26
N ILE A 246 -14.91 -16.97 -12.04
CA ILE A 246 -14.42 -18.23 -12.60
C ILE A 246 -14.57 -18.25 -14.12
N LYS A 247 -15.63 -17.64 -14.66
CA LYS A 247 -15.79 -17.49 -16.11
C LYS A 247 -14.65 -16.69 -16.73
N VAL A 248 -14.35 -15.47 -16.25
CA VAL A 248 -13.31 -14.64 -16.88
C VAL A 248 -11.92 -15.24 -16.72
N ILE A 249 -11.66 -15.95 -15.62
CA ILE A 249 -10.43 -16.71 -15.42
C ILE A 249 -10.32 -17.87 -16.42
N GLY A 250 -11.39 -18.67 -16.58
CA GLY A 250 -11.42 -19.82 -17.49
C GLY A 250 -11.35 -19.43 -18.97
N ASP A 251 -12.05 -18.35 -19.37
CA ASP A 251 -11.98 -17.76 -20.72
C ASP A 251 -10.55 -17.29 -21.07
N LEU A 252 -9.71 -16.99 -20.07
CA LEU A 252 -8.30 -16.61 -20.20
C LEU A 252 -7.31 -17.77 -19.95
N GLY A 253 -7.80 -18.99 -19.71
CA GLY A 253 -6.97 -20.19 -19.51
C GLY A 253 -6.45 -20.42 -18.09
N GLY A 254 -6.95 -19.69 -17.08
CA GLY A 254 -6.58 -19.85 -15.67
C GLY A 254 -7.14 -21.12 -15.00
N HIS A 255 -6.60 -21.46 -13.82
CA HIS A 255 -6.84 -22.76 -13.15
C HIS A 255 -7.63 -22.66 -11.82
N LEU A 256 -8.19 -21.50 -11.49
CA LEU A 256 -9.10 -21.37 -10.32
C LEU A 256 -10.49 -21.88 -10.69
N GLU A 257 -11.13 -22.59 -9.77
CA GLU A 257 -12.46 -23.16 -9.99
C GLU A 257 -13.46 -22.71 -8.91
N LEU A 258 -14.76 -22.91 -9.16
CA LEU A 258 -15.80 -22.56 -8.18
C LEU A 258 -15.61 -23.29 -6.84
N ALA A 259 -15.00 -24.49 -6.86
CA ALA A 259 -14.62 -25.24 -5.67
C ALA A 259 -13.47 -24.60 -4.85
N ASP A 260 -12.74 -23.63 -5.39
CA ASP A 260 -11.76 -22.83 -4.64
C ASP A 260 -12.43 -21.65 -3.94
N LEU A 261 -13.42 -21.01 -4.60
CA LEU A 261 -14.24 -19.98 -3.98
C LEU A 261 -15.13 -20.54 -2.87
N GLN A 262 -15.75 -21.72 -3.08
CA GLN A 262 -16.52 -22.41 -2.04
C GLN A 262 -15.64 -22.82 -0.85
N HIS A 263 -14.44 -23.34 -1.09
CA HIS A 263 -13.50 -23.66 -0.01
C HIS A 263 -13.10 -22.41 0.79
N HIS A 264 -12.98 -21.24 0.15
CA HIS A 264 -12.73 -19.98 0.86
C HIS A 264 -13.99 -19.41 1.53
N LEU A 265 -15.21 -19.71 1.05
CA LEU A 265 -16.46 -19.43 1.77
C LEU A 265 -16.56 -20.24 3.07
N GLU A 266 -16.12 -21.49 3.05
CA GLU A 266 -16.10 -22.41 4.19
C GLU A 266 -15.02 -22.06 5.22
N THR A 267 -13.83 -21.64 4.77
CA THR A 267 -12.69 -21.32 5.65
C THR A 267 -12.62 -19.86 6.09
N GLY A 268 -13.07 -18.93 5.25
CA GLY A 268 -13.08 -17.48 5.51
C GLY A 268 -11.68 -16.89 5.74
N SER A 269 -11.64 -15.80 6.50
CA SER A 269 -10.40 -15.18 6.98
C SER A 269 -9.94 -15.84 8.28
N GLU A 270 -8.64 -16.10 8.39
CA GLU A 270 -8.05 -16.78 9.53
C GLU A 270 -7.64 -15.79 10.63
N PRO A 271 -8.18 -15.90 11.85
CA PRO A 271 -7.56 -15.28 13.03
C PRO A 271 -6.18 -15.89 13.22
N VAL A 272 -5.20 -15.04 13.47
CA VAL A 272 -3.81 -15.45 13.72
C VAL A 272 -3.27 -14.68 14.91
N ASP A 273 -2.32 -15.28 15.63
CA ASP A 273 -1.63 -14.58 16.71
C ASP A 273 -0.70 -13.50 16.10
N PRO A 274 -0.80 -12.23 16.50
CA PRO A 274 0.12 -11.19 16.03
C PRO A 274 1.53 -11.46 16.56
N ILE A 275 2.55 -11.02 15.81
CA ILE A 275 3.95 -11.14 16.23
C ILE A 275 4.50 -9.78 16.67
N SER A 276 5.36 -9.78 17.68
CA SER A 276 5.90 -8.55 18.25
C SER A 276 7.40 -8.57 18.50
N LEU A 277 7.98 -7.37 18.58
CA LEU A 277 9.30 -7.15 19.18
C LEU A 277 9.19 -6.02 20.20
N LYS A 278 9.71 -6.26 21.41
CA LYS A 278 9.94 -5.22 22.41
C LYS A 278 11.26 -4.50 22.09
N PHE A 279 11.15 -3.26 21.61
CA PHE A 279 12.26 -2.42 21.23
C PHE A 279 12.53 -1.39 22.33
N HIS A 280 13.71 -1.51 22.94
CA HIS A 280 14.22 -0.66 24.01
C HIS A 280 15.49 0.11 23.62
N GLY A 281 16.08 -0.21 22.47
CA GLY A 281 17.27 0.46 21.94
C GLY A 281 17.04 1.93 21.55
N GLN A 282 18.13 2.59 21.17
CA GLN A 282 18.19 3.94 20.62
C GLN A 282 17.49 4.97 21.52
N GLY A 283 17.73 4.84 22.83
CA GLY A 283 17.17 5.70 23.89
C GLY A 283 15.73 5.39 24.30
N ALA A 284 14.96 4.63 23.52
CA ALA A 284 13.53 4.40 23.77
C ALA A 284 13.26 3.75 25.14
N GLY A 285 14.13 2.84 25.58
CA GLY A 285 14.05 2.19 26.89
C GLY A 285 14.13 3.14 28.08
N ALA A 286 14.78 4.30 27.95
CA ALA A 286 15.13 5.17 29.07
C ALA A 286 13.98 6.03 29.61
N ALA A 287 12.93 6.28 28.82
CA ALA A 287 11.84 7.19 29.17
C ALA A 287 10.46 6.51 29.31
N SER A 288 10.13 5.54 28.45
CA SER A 288 8.83 4.84 28.43
C SER A 288 8.90 3.36 28.81
N GLY A 289 10.11 2.82 29.02
CA GLY A 289 10.34 1.38 28.99
C GLY A 289 10.34 0.80 27.57
N GLY A 290 10.54 1.63 26.53
CA GLY A 290 10.54 1.23 25.13
C GLY A 290 9.16 1.22 24.48
N VAL A 291 9.04 0.53 23.35
CA VAL A 291 7.78 0.21 22.66
C VAL A 291 7.72 -1.27 22.31
N GLU A 292 6.53 -1.84 22.23
CA GLU A 292 6.30 -3.14 21.59
C GLU A 292 5.66 -2.92 20.23
N LEU A 293 6.42 -3.16 19.15
CA LEU A 293 5.90 -3.10 17.78
C LEU A 293 5.23 -4.43 17.46
N TRP A 294 3.97 -4.37 17.02
CA TRP A 294 3.18 -5.49 16.57
C TRP A 294 3.03 -5.46 15.05
N GLU A 295 3.18 -6.63 14.43
CA GLU A 295 3.13 -6.86 13.00
C GLU A 295 2.24 -8.08 12.69
N HIS A 296 1.66 -8.12 11.49
CA HIS A 296 0.96 -9.33 11.04
C HIS A 296 1.97 -10.46 10.75
N PRO A 297 1.71 -11.72 11.18
CA PRO A 297 2.61 -12.84 10.94
C PRO A 297 2.73 -13.24 9.45
N PRO A 298 3.69 -14.12 9.12
CA PRO A 298 3.70 -14.89 7.87
C PRO A 298 2.31 -15.47 7.56
N ASN A 299 1.83 -15.46 6.32
CA ASN A 299 2.50 -15.15 5.05
C ASN A 299 2.78 -13.65 4.77
N GLY A 300 2.42 -12.72 5.66
CA GLY A 300 2.79 -11.31 5.57
C GLY A 300 4.28 -11.05 5.88
N GLN A 301 4.84 -9.96 5.33
CA GLN A 301 6.26 -9.63 5.46
C GLN A 301 6.66 -8.79 6.70
N GLY A 302 5.77 -8.64 7.70
CA GLY A 302 5.94 -7.69 8.81
C GLY A 302 7.13 -8.02 9.72
N ILE A 303 7.47 -9.31 9.79
CA ILE A 303 8.67 -9.84 10.45
C ILE A 303 9.98 -9.15 10.02
N VAL A 304 10.06 -8.56 8.82
CA VAL A 304 11.23 -7.77 8.38
C VAL A 304 11.46 -6.55 9.27
N ALA A 305 10.40 -5.84 9.67
CA ALA A 305 10.52 -4.67 10.54
C ALA A 305 10.98 -5.09 11.94
N LEU A 306 10.43 -6.20 12.46
CA LEU A 306 10.85 -6.77 13.75
C LEU A 306 12.33 -7.20 13.72
N MET A 307 12.77 -7.92 12.68
CA MET A 307 14.17 -8.33 12.53
C MET A 307 15.11 -7.13 12.40
N ALA A 308 14.75 -6.11 11.61
CA ALA A 308 15.60 -4.92 11.44
C ALA A 308 15.75 -4.12 12.75
N LEU A 309 14.67 -3.93 13.53
CA LEU A 309 14.74 -3.29 14.85
C LEU A 309 15.52 -4.14 15.86
N GLY A 310 15.34 -5.46 15.83
CA GLY A 310 16.07 -6.40 16.68
C GLY A 310 17.58 -6.39 16.40
N ILE A 311 17.97 -6.38 15.12
CA ILE A 311 19.37 -6.22 14.70
C ILE A 311 19.91 -4.87 15.17
N LEU A 312 19.20 -3.75 14.96
CA LEU A 312 19.63 -2.42 15.43
C LEU A 312 19.88 -2.37 16.94
N GLN A 313 19.01 -2.98 17.75
CA GLN A 313 19.18 -3.07 19.20
C GLN A 313 20.43 -3.91 19.58
N GLU A 314 20.70 -5.00 18.87
CA GLU A 314 21.91 -5.81 19.08
C GLU A 314 23.19 -5.10 18.59
N LEU A 315 23.13 -4.30 17.52
CA LEU A 315 24.27 -3.48 17.07
C LEU A 315 24.67 -2.43 18.12
N GLU A 316 23.70 -1.85 18.82
CA GLU A 316 23.93 -0.92 19.92
C GLU A 316 24.47 -1.64 21.17
N ALA A 317 23.87 -2.77 21.55
CA ALA A 317 24.33 -3.59 22.67
C ALA A 317 25.77 -4.13 22.47
N GLN A 318 26.16 -4.39 21.23
CA GLN A 318 27.52 -4.79 20.83
C GLN A 318 28.48 -3.60 20.64
N GLY A 319 28.01 -2.35 20.77
CA GLY A 319 28.82 -1.14 20.56
C GLY A 319 29.26 -0.90 19.10
N LYS A 320 28.61 -1.56 18.13
CA LYS A 320 28.85 -1.38 16.68
C LYS A 320 28.24 -0.09 16.12
N ILE A 321 27.18 0.40 16.76
CA ILE A 321 26.57 1.72 16.52
C ILE A 321 26.41 2.46 17.87
N PRO A 322 26.41 3.81 17.88
CA PRO A 322 26.05 4.56 19.09
C PRO A 322 24.54 4.46 19.36
N THR A 323 24.14 4.90 20.55
CA THR A 323 22.78 5.41 20.79
C THR A 323 22.64 6.72 20.01
N PHE A 324 21.88 6.72 18.91
CA PHE A 324 21.59 7.92 18.12
C PHE A 324 20.68 8.89 18.90
N THR A 325 20.78 10.17 18.56
CA THR A 325 19.96 11.25 19.12
C THR A 325 19.10 11.91 18.03
N ALA A 326 18.23 12.85 18.41
CA ALA A 326 17.46 13.63 17.44
C ALA A 326 18.32 14.45 16.46
N ALA A 327 19.59 14.73 16.79
CA ALA A 327 20.54 15.37 15.87
C ALA A 327 21.15 14.39 14.84
N ASP A 328 21.09 13.08 15.11
CA ASP A 328 21.62 12.03 14.23
C ASP A 328 20.56 11.52 13.23
N HIS A 329 19.29 11.90 13.41
CA HIS A 329 18.20 11.50 12.52
C HIS A 329 18.49 11.91 11.06
N ASN A 330 18.37 10.95 10.14
CA ASN A 330 18.74 11.10 8.72
C ASN A 330 20.20 11.51 8.43
N THR A 331 21.13 11.30 9.37
CA THR A 331 22.57 11.32 9.06
C THR A 331 23.02 10.04 8.34
N ALA A 332 24.18 10.09 7.68
CA ALA A 332 24.73 8.92 6.97
C ALA A 332 24.99 7.69 7.88
N PRO A 333 25.51 7.80 9.12
CA PRO A 333 25.65 6.65 10.02
C PRO A 333 24.30 6.03 10.43
N TYR A 334 23.31 6.86 10.77
CA TYR A 334 21.94 6.44 11.12
C TYR A 334 21.28 5.65 9.98
N LEU A 335 21.28 6.22 8.77
CA LEU A 335 20.69 5.55 7.60
C LEU A 335 21.48 4.31 7.17
N HIS A 336 22.81 4.30 7.32
CA HIS A 336 23.61 3.11 7.02
C HIS A 336 23.25 1.91 7.91
N ALA A 337 23.06 2.14 9.21
CA ALA A 337 22.64 1.09 10.15
C ALA A 337 21.25 0.54 9.77
N ILE A 338 20.30 1.42 9.45
CA ILE A 338 18.95 1.04 9.01
C ILE A 338 19.00 0.26 7.69
N ILE A 339 19.74 0.72 6.68
CA ILE A 339 19.84 0.09 5.36
C ILE A 339 20.45 -1.32 5.45
N GLU A 340 21.53 -1.52 6.20
CA GLU A 340 22.14 -2.85 6.31
C GLU A 340 21.29 -3.81 7.16
N SER A 341 20.68 -3.33 8.26
CA SER A 341 19.78 -4.15 9.07
C SER A 341 18.55 -4.62 8.28
N LEU A 342 18.00 -3.75 7.43
CA LEU A 342 16.93 -4.10 6.49
C LEU A 342 17.41 -5.07 5.39
N ARG A 343 18.62 -4.91 4.83
CA ARG A 343 19.19 -5.85 3.83
C ARG A 343 19.33 -7.26 4.38
N ILE A 344 19.80 -7.40 5.62
CA ILE A 344 19.91 -8.70 6.30
C ILE A 344 18.50 -9.29 6.52
N ALA A 345 17.59 -8.52 7.13
CA ALA A 345 16.22 -8.94 7.38
C ALA A 345 15.43 -9.31 6.10
N PHE A 346 15.67 -8.63 4.97
CA PHE A 346 15.06 -8.99 3.69
C PHE A 346 15.62 -10.28 3.10
N ALA A 347 16.92 -10.55 3.21
CA ALA A 347 17.50 -11.81 2.74
C ALA A 347 16.89 -13.01 3.47
N ASP A 348 16.71 -12.90 4.78
CA ASP A 348 16.09 -13.94 5.61
C ASP A 348 14.60 -14.08 5.29
N ALA A 349 13.85 -12.97 5.20
CA ALA A 349 12.43 -13.02 4.89
C ALA A 349 12.11 -13.53 3.46
N ASN A 350 12.93 -13.19 2.46
CA ASN A 350 12.77 -13.66 1.08
C ASN A 350 12.83 -15.20 0.99
N TRP A 351 13.66 -15.83 1.84
CA TRP A 351 13.76 -17.29 1.91
C TRP A 351 12.69 -17.92 2.81
N PHE A 352 12.52 -17.42 4.05
CA PHE A 352 11.72 -18.09 5.08
C PHE A 352 10.22 -17.75 5.07
N VAL A 353 9.78 -16.60 4.56
CA VAL A 353 8.36 -16.21 4.64
C VAL A 353 7.54 -16.89 3.54
N THR A 354 6.54 -17.65 3.97
CA THR A 354 5.63 -18.45 3.13
C THR A 354 4.32 -18.70 3.91
N ASP A 355 3.42 -19.54 3.39
CA ASP A 355 2.19 -19.91 4.10
C ASP A 355 2.48 -20.87 5.28
N PRO A 356 2.28 -20.45 6.55
CA PRO A 356 2.51 -21.32 7.69
C PRO A 356 1.54 -22.51 7.76
N ALA A 357 0.47 -22.52 6.96
CA ALA A 357 -0.43 -23.65 6.82
C ALA A 357 0.11 -24.79 5.93
N THR A 358 1.17 -24.54 5.14
CA THR A 358 1.80 -25.57 4.28
C THR A 358 3.26 -25.85 4.63
N ASP A 359 4.01 -24.82 5.05
CA ASP A 359 5.45 -24.90 5.26
C ASP A 359 5.84 -24.20 6.58
N ALA A 360 6.74 -24.80 7.36
CA ALA A 360 7.08 -24.28 8.69
C ALA A 360 7.96 -23.02 8.62
N VAL A 361 7.41 -21.87 9.00
CA VAL A 361 8.17 -20.62 9.14
C VAL A 361 8.73 -20.51 10.57
N PRO A 362 10.06 -20.38 10.78
CA PRO A 362 10.69 -20.33 12.10
C PRO A 362 10.54 -18.96 12.79
N THR A 363 9.35 -18.39 12.76
CA THR A 363 9.03 -17.00 13.14
C THR A 363 9.58 -16.58 14.51
N ALA A 364 9.44 -17.42 15.54
CA ALA A 364 9.92 -17.15 16.89
C ALA A 364 11.45 -17.24 17.04
N GLU A 365 12.14 -17.97 16.14
CA GLU A 365 13.61 -18.03 16.11
C GLU A 365 14.18 -16.82 15.38
N LEU A 366 13.59 -16.43 14.25
CA LEU A 366 14.00 -15.27 13.43
C LEU A 366 13.98 -13.94 14.20
N ILE A 367 13.07 -13.78 15.17
CA ILE A 367 13.00 -12.62 16.07
C ILE A 367 13.59 -12.87 17.46
N SER A 368 14.28 -14.01 17.66
CA SER A 368 14.93 -14.32 18.95
C SER A 368 16.25 -13.55 19.10
N GLN A 369 16.54 -13.11 20.33
CA GLN A 369 17.78 -12.36 20.60
C GLN A 369 19.06 -13.07 20.12
N PRO A 370 19.26 -14.40 20.32
CA PRO A 370 20.46 -15.08 19.85
C PRO A 370 20.61 -15.08 18.33
N TYR A 371 19.50 -15.21 17.59
CA TYR A 371 19.52 -15.14 16.13
C TYR A 371 19.82 -13.71 15.65
N LEU A 372 19.13 -12.72 16.21
CA LEU A 372 19.32 -11.30 15.89
C LEU A 372 20.77 -10.86 16.18
N ALA A 373 21.36 -11.29 17.29
CA ALA A 373 22.76 -11.04 17.63
C ALA A 373 23.74 -11.67 16.62
N ALA A 374 23.43 -12.88 16.13
CA ALA A 374 24.22 -13.55 15.09
C ALA A 374 24.07 -12.87 13.72
N ARG A 375 22.88 -12.38 13.35
CA ARG A 375 22.67 -11.58 12.12
C ARG A 375 23.34 -10.21 12.23
N ALA A 376 23.32 -9.57 13.39
CA ALA A 376 24.05 -8.33 13.69
C ALA A 376 25.58 -8.46 13.56
N ALA A 377 26.14 -9.68 13.64
CA ALA A 377 27.55 -9.92 13.37
C ALA A 377 27.96 -9.51 11.95
N LEU A 378 27.05 -9.59 10.96
CA LEU A 378 27.27 -9.29 9.55
C LEU A 378 27.42 -7.79 9.22
N PHE A 379 27.07 -6.90 10.15
CA PHE A 379 27.17 -5.46 9.96
C PHE A 379 28.61 -4.94 10.07
N ASP A 380 29.03 -4.16 9.09
CA ASP A 380 30.23 -3.32 9.07
C ASP A 380 29.78 -1.83 9.14
N PRO A 381 30.27 -1.01 10.10
CA PRO A 381 29.89 0.41 10.24
C PRO A 381 30.59 1.36 9.25
N ALA A 382 31.59 0.88 8.52
CA ALA A 382 32.40 1.64 7.57
C ALA A 382 32.06 1.32 6.09
N ALA A 383 31.53 0.12 5.81
CA ALA A 383 31.23 -0.33 4.45
C ALA A 383 29.84 -0.97 4.31
N ALA A 384 29.13 -0.61 3.24
CA ALA A 384 27.97 -1.35 2.77
C ALA A 384 28.37 -2.75 2.30
N SER A 385 27.58 -3.76 2.64
CA SER A 385 27.78 -5.14 2.17
C SER A 385 27.83 -5.20 0.63
N THR A 386 28.79 -5.97 0.11
CA THR A 386 29.08 -6.07 -1.33
C THR A 386 28.44 -7.28 -2.00
N ALA A 387 28.13 -8.32 -1.21
CA ALA A 387 27.46 -9.55 -1.65
C ALA A 387 26.05 -9.66 -1.04
N PRO A 388 25.19 -10.54 -1.57
CA PRO A 388 24.02 -11.04 -0.84
C PRO A 388 24.43 -11.78 0.45
N HIS A 389 23.52 -11.85 1.42
CA HIS A 389 23.70 -12.70 2.61
C HIS A 389 23.31 -14.16 2.30
N ASP A 390 23.44 -15.05 3.29
CA ASP A 390 23.66 -16.50 3.10
C ASP A 390 22.55 -17.28 2.36
N HIS A 391 21.37 -16.68 2.16
CA HIS A 391 20.20 -17.30 1.51
C HIS A 391 20.00 -16.86 0.05
N GLY A 392 21.03 -16.29 -0.58
CA GLY A 392 21.03 -15.90 -1.99
C GLY A 392 20.74 -14.42 -2.20
N ASP A 393 20.53 -14.02 -3.46
CA ASP A 393 20.10 -12.65 -3.77
C ASP A 393 18.80 -12.34 -3.00
N PRO A 394 18.74 -11.27 -2.18
CA PRO A 394 17.52 -10.92 -1.44
C PRO A 394 16.33 -10.56 -2.35
N PHE A 395 16.56 -10.29 -3.65
CA PHE A 395 15.63 -9.54 -4.49
C PHE A 395 15.23 -10.17 -5.86
N PRO A 396 15.00 -11.50 -6.00
CA PRO A 396 14.49 -12.08 -7.24
C PRO A 396 13.00 -11.76 -7.51
N SER A 397 12.23 -11.42 -6.48
CA SER A 397 10.76 -11.34 -6.55
C SER A 397 10.20 -10.27 -7.52
N PRO A 398 9.23 -10.61 -8.38
CA PRO A 398 8.50 -9.64 -9.20
C PRO A 398 7.86 -8.47 -8.42
N ALA A 399 7.54 -8.63 -7.14
CA ALA A 399 6.90 -7.57 -6.33
C ALA A 399 7.79 -6.37 -6.02
N LEU A 400 9.08 -6.47 -6.30
CA LEU A 400 10.00 -5.34 -6.25
C LEU A 400 9.89 -4.45 -7.50
N ARG A 401 9.26 -4.94 -8.56
CA ARG A 401 9.15 -4.24 -9.85
C ARG A 401 7.96 -3.27 -9.89
N SER A 402 6.99 -3.41 -8.98
CA SER A 402 5.87 -2.49 -8.71
C SER A 402 4.96 -3.03 -7.59
N SER A 403 4.44 -2.18 -6.71
CA SER A 403 3.31 -2.52 -5.84
C SER A 403 2.58 -1.25 -5.39
N ASP A 404 1.27 -1.24 -5.60
CA ASP A 404 0.36 -0.15 -5.25
C ASP A 404 -0.50 -0.58 -4.06
N THR A 405 -0.82 0.36 -3.16
CA THR A 405 -1.25 0.12 -1.76
C THR A 405 -2.56 -0.66 -1.53
N VAL A 406 -3.47 -0.28 -0.64
CA VAL A 406 -3.59 0.93 0.18
C VAL A 406 -3.62 0.60 1.69
N TYR A 407 -3.03 1.49 2.48
CA TYR A 407 -3.04 1.47 3.94
C TYR A 407 -3.99 2.54 4.48
N PHE A 408 -4.65 2.22 5.60
CA PHE A 408 -5.44 3.17 6.36
C PHE A 408 -5.58 2.75 7.83
N ALA A 409 -5.82 3.74 8.67
CA ALA A 409 -6.02 3.53 10.09
C ALA A 409 -7.25 4.29 10.58
N ALA A 410 -7.94 3.69 11.54
CA ALA A 410 -9.06 4.31 12.24
C ALA A 410 -8.93 4.07 13.74
N ALA A 411 -9.41 5.02 14.54
CA ALA A 411 -9.61 4.85 15.98
C ALA A 411 -10.91 5.53 16.40
N ASP A 412 -11.50 5.09 17.50
CA ASP A 412 -12.80 5.57 17.99
C ASP A 412 -12.74 6.22 19.39
N GLY A 413 -13.85 6.82 19.81
CA GLY A 413 -13.98 7.49 21.11
C GLY A 413 -14.01 6.59 22.34
N ALA A 414 -13.93 5.26 22.19
CA ALA A 414 -13.68 4.32 23.28
C ALA A 414 -12.19 3.91 23.37
N GLY A 415 -11.36 4.37 22.43
CA GLY A 415 -9.92 4.13 22.40
C GLY A 415 -9.49 2.92 21.56
N ASN A 416 -10.43 2.15 20.99
CA ASN A 416 -10.07 1.07 20.08
C ASN A 416 -9.44 1.67 18.82
N ALA A 417 -8.52 0.92 18.23
CA ALA A 417 -7.90 1.31 16.97
C ALA A 417 -7.65 0.11 16.08
N ILE A 418 -7.57 0.36 14.78
CA ILE A 418 -7.30 -0.66 13.77
C ILE A 418 -6.28 -0.15 12.75
N SER A 419 -5.24 -0.95 12.54
CA SER A 419 -4.29 -0.82 11.45
C SER A 419 -4.76 -1.75 10.33
N PHE A 420 -5.15 -1.21 9.19
CA PHE A 420 -5.80 -2.00 8.13
C PHE A 420 -5.14 -1.74 6.78
N ILE A 421 -4.94 -2.80 6.01
CA ILE A 421 -4.31 -2.71 4.70
C ILE A 421 -5.00 -3.64 3.70
N ASN A 422 -5.35 -3.12 2.53
CA ASN A 422 -6.14 -3.81 1.51
C ASN A 422 -5.52 -3.57 0.14
N SER A 423 -5.28 -4.60 -0.68
CA SER A 423 -4.48 -4.43 -1.90
C SER A 423 -4.85 -5.35 -3.05
N ASN A 424 -4.81 -4.81 -4.27
CA ASN A 424 -4.79 -5.59 -5.52
C ASN A 424 -3.37 -6.03 -5.92
N TYR A 425 -2.36 -5.71 -5.09
CA TYR A 425 -0.92 -5.89 -5.23
C TYR A 425 -0.22 -4.95 -6.23
N GLY A 426 -0.21 -5.25 -7.52
CA GLY A 426 0.41 -4.42 -8.55
C GLY A 426 -0.65 -3.71 -9.38
N GLY A 427 -0.84 -2.40 -9.18
CA GLY A 427 -1.85 -1.59 -9.86
C GLY A 427 -3.29 -2.09 -9.66
N PHE A 428 -4.05 -2.14 -10.77
CA PHE A 428 -5.33 -2.83 -10.87
C PHE A 428 -5.23 -4.38 -10.74
N GLY A 429 -4.15 -4.92 -10.18
CA GLY A 429 -3.87 -6.34 -10.15
C GLY A 429 -3.56 -6.89 -11.53
N THR A 430 -4.15 -8.03 -11.87
CA THR A 430 -4.12 -8.58 -13.25
C THR A 430 -4.80 -7.67 -14.28
N ALA A 431 -5.55 -6.64 -13.81
CA ALA A 431 -6.47 -5.82 -14.59
C ALA A 431 -7.64 -6.61 -15.25
N VAL A 432 -7.80 -7.90 -14.91
CA VAL A 432 -8.93 -8.73 -15.36
C VAL A 432 -10.20 -8.37 -14.59
N VAL A 433 -11.22 -7.87 -15.29
CA VAL A 433 -12.53 -7.49 -14.74
C VAL A 433 -13.56 -8.62 -14.94
N PRO A 434 -14.14 -9.22 -13.87
CA PRO A 434 -15.33 -10.06 -13.96
C PRO A 434 -16.55 -9.24 -14.41
N ARG A 435 -17.36 -9.77 -15.33
CA ARG A 435 -18.46 -9.03 -15.97
C ARG A 435 -19.53 -8.65 -14.95
N GLY A 436 -20.06 -7.42 -15.05
CA GLY A 436 -21.15 -6.93 -14.21
C GLY A 436 -20.78 -6.76 -12.73
N CYS A 437 -19.48 -6.81 -12.40
CA CYS A 437 -18.99 -6.82 -11.02
C CYS A 437 -18.24 -5.54 -10.63
N GLY A 438 -17.64 -4.82 -11.59
CA GLY A 438 -17.04 -3.49 -11.37
C GLY A 438 -15.75 -3.46 -10.53
N PHE A 439 -14.98 -4.55 -10.49
CA PHE A 439 -13.65 -4.60 -9.87
C PHE A 439 -12.69 -5.43 -10.73
N THR A 440 -11.39 -5.37 -10.44
CA THR A 440 -10.37 -6.21 -11.05
C THR A 440 -9.83 -7.26 -10.07
N LEU A 441 -9.32 -8.37 -10.60
CA LEU A 441 -8.69 -9.44 -9.81
C LEU A 441 -7.22 -9.13 -9.50
N GLN A 442 -6.79 -9.30 -8.25
CA GLN A 442 -5.39 -9.15 -7.85
C GLN A 442 -4.43 -10.07 -8.59
N ASN A 443 -3.16 -9.67 -8.66
CA ASN A 443 -2.06 -10.46 -9.24
C ASN A 443 -1.16 -11.12 -8.16
N ARG A 444 -1.68 -11.32 -6.95
CA ARG A 444 -0.93 -11.73 -5.74
C ARG A 444 -0.14 -13.04 -5.89
N GLY A 445 -0.59 -13.97 -6.72
CA GLY A 445 0.12 -15.20 -7.06
C GLY A 445 1.47 -14.99 -7.77
N ALA A 446 1.74 -13.81 -8.35
CA ALA A 446 3.06 -13.49 -8.89
C ALA A 446 4.16 -13.32 -7.81
N ASN A 447 3.83 -13.44 -6.52
CA ASN A 447 4.79 -13.60 -5.44
C ASN A 447 5.26 -15.04 -5.23
N PHE A 448 4.69 -16.06 -5.88
CA PHE A 448 5.22 -17.42 -5.78
C PHE A 448 6.54 -17.57 -6.54
N ALA A 449 7.50 -18.27 -5.94
CA ALA A 449 8.65 -18.79 -6.65
C ALA A 449 8.23 -19.95 -7.58
N LEU A 450 8.90 -20.07 -8.73
CA LEU A 450 8.85 -21.26 -9.59
C LEU A 450 10.18 -22.05 -9.59
N SER A 451 11.22 -21.49 -8.97
CA SER A 451 12.57 -22.04 -8.85
C SER A 451 13.35 -21.28 -7.77
N PRO A 452 14.35 -21.88 -7.08
CA PRO A 452 14.76 -23.28 -7.16
C PRO A 452 13.71 -24.24 -6.54
N ALA A 453 13.82 -25.53 -6.85
CA ALA A 453 12.89 -26.57 -6.39
C ALA A 453 12.86 -26.82 -4.86
N ALA A 454 13.66 -26.09 -4.09
CA ALA A 454 13.71 -26.13 -2.62
C ALA A 454 13.25 -24.82 -1.95
N HIS A 455 12.71 -23.84 -2.71
CA HIS A 455 12.31 -22.55 -2.15
C HIS A 455 11.02 -22.66 -1.30
N PRO A 456 11.00 -22.24 -0.02
CA PRO A 456 9.82 -22.42 0.85
C PRO A 456 8.53 -21.76 0.32
N ASN A 457 8.66 -20.68 -0.45
CA ASN A 457 7.56 -19.99 -1.13
C ASN A 457 7.34 -20.44 -2.60
N LEU A 458 7.58 -21.72 -2.93
CA LEU A 458 7.15 -22.31 -4.20
C LEU A 458 5.61 -22.33 -4.34
N VAL A 459 5.11 -22.17 -5.58
CA VAL A 459 3.68 -22.37 -5.89
C VAL A 459 3.24 -23.82 -5.61
N ALA A 460 2.16 -23.96 -4.86
CA ALA A 460 1.52 -25.23 -4.56
C ALA A 460 -0.01 -25.06 -4.46
N PRO A 461 -0.81 -26.14 -4.56
CA PRO A 461 -2.27 -26.08 -4.43
C PRO A 461 -2.74 -25.60 -3.05
N ARG A 462 -3.79 -24.78 -3.01
CA ARG A 462 -4.41 -24.23 -1.78
C ARG A 462 -3.44 -23.49 -0.83
N LYS A 463 -2.30 -23.05 -1.33
CA LYS A 463 -1.26 -22.32 -0.59
C LYS A 463 -1.44 -20.80 -0.78
N ARG A 464 -1.06 -20.00 0.21
CA ARG A 464 -0.89 -18.55 0.04
C ARG A 464 0.53 -18.21 -0.43
N PRO A 465 0.71 -17.24 -1.34
CA PRO A 465 2.05 -16.71 -1.62
C PRO A 465 2.53 -15.82 -0.45
N TYR A 466 3.84 -15.57 -0.41
CA TYR A 466 4.44 -14.43 0.28
C TYR A 466 3.60 -13.16 0.01
N HIS A 467 3.30 -12.38 1.03
CA HIS A 467 2.38 -11.25 0.94
C HIS A 467 3.04 -9.96 1.36
N THR A 468 2.94 -8.94 0.49
CA THR A 468 3.67 -7.68 0.74
C THR A 468 2.96 -6.78 1.73
N ILE A 469 1.63 -6.79 1.79
CA ILE A 469 0.92 -5.83 2.66
C ILE A 469 1.08 -6.17 4.14
N ILE A 470 1.41 -5.15 4.94
CA ILE A 470 1.64 -5.28 6.38
C ILE A 470 0.95 -4.15 7.16
N PRO A 471 0.06 -4.47 8.12
CA PRO A 471 -0.47 -3.51 9.08
C PRO A 471 0.34 -3.59 10.38
N ALA A 472 0.74 -2.43 10.93
CA ALA A 472 1.48 -2.34 12.18
C ALA A 472 0.81 -1.44 13.22
N LEU A 473 1.05 -1.72 14.50
CA LEU A 473 0.74 -0.82 15.61
C LEU A 473 1.75 -1.02 16.73
N ALA A 474 1.91 -0.01 17.60
CA ALA A 474 2.84 -0.06 18.73
C ALA A 474 2.09 0.16 20.05
N THR A 475 2.45 -0.59 21.08
CA THR A 475 1.94 -0.42 22.46
C THR A 475 3.08 -0.11 23.43
N ASN A 476 2.76 0.53 24.54
CA ASN A 476 3.71 0.77 25.64
C ASN A 476 3.89 -0.52 26.47
N PRO A 477 5.11 -1.10 26.59
CA PRO A 477 5.31 -2.38 27.29
C PRO A 477 5.04 -2.33 28.80
N ALA A 478 4.95 -1.12 29.37
CA ALA A 478 4.75 -0.88 30.79
C ALA A 478 3.30 -1.05 31.27
N ASP A 479 2.31 -0.72 30.42
CA ASP A 479 0.88 -0.74 30.77
C ASP A 479 -0.05 -1.31 29.68
N GLY A 480 0.47 -1.68 28.50
CA GLY A 480 -0.34 -2.18 27.38
C GLY A 480 -1.16 -1.10 26.66
N SER A 481 -0.95 0.18 26.96
CA SER A 481 -1.64 1.28 26.27
C SER A 481 -1.15 1.43 24.83
N LEU A 482 -2.05 1.83 23.93
CA LEU A 482 -1.73 2.11 22.53
C LEU A 482 -0.81 3.33 22.41
N HIS A 483 0.35 3.17 21.78
CA HIS A 483 1.30 4.25 21.49
C HIS A 483 1.05 4.82 20.07
N SER A 484 1.12 3.97 19.05
CA SER A 484 0.96 4.38 17.65
C SER A 484 0.17 3.35 16.84
N VAL A 485 -0.47 3.81 15.75
CA VAL A 485 -0.96 2.96 14.67
C VAL A 485 -0.34 3.49 13.38
N LEU A 486 0.37 2.64 12.64
CA LEU A 486 1.24 3.09 11.55
C LEU A 486 1.26 2.14 10.36
N GLY A 487 1.42 2.73 9.18
CA GLY A 487 1.62 2.01 7.92
C GLY A 487 2.16 2.92 6.82
N VAL A 488 3.22 2.47 6.16
CA VAL A 488 3.83 3.15 5.02
C VAL A 488 3.60 2.27 3.82
N MET A 489 2.97 2.75 2.74
CA MET A 489 2.60 1.90 1.60
C MET A 489 3.80 1.60 0.66
N GLY A 490 3.61 0.68 -0.30
CA GLY A 490 4.51 0.51 -1.46
C GLY A 490 5.28 -0.81 -1.51
N GLY A 491 4.61 -1.96 -1.35
CA GLY A 491 5.26 -3.27 -1.48
C GLY A 491 6.40 -3.48 -0.50
N PHE A 492 7.62 -3.70 -0.98
CA PHE A 492 8.80 -3.84 -0.14
C PHE A 492 9.28 -2.53 0.51
N MET A 493 8.70 -1.36 0.19
CA MET A 493 8.91 -0.15 0.99
C MET A 493 8.30 -0.27 2.39
N GLN A 494 7.26 -1.09 2.58
CA GLN A 494 6.46 -1.08 3.80
C GLN A 494 7.27 -1.35 5.08
N PRO A 495 8.08 -2.43 5.20
CA PRO A 495 8.89 -2.65 6.41
C PRO A 495 9.95 -1.55 6.62
N GLN A 496 10.52 -1.05 5.52
CA GLN A 496 11.52 0.02 5.54
C GLN A 496 10.92 1.31 6.09
N GLY A 497 9.68 1.60 5.70
CA GLY A 497 8.89 2.72 6.18
C GLY A 497 8.44 2.55 7.63
N HIS A 498 8.06 1.34 8.06
CA HIS A 498 7.70 1.06 9.46
C HIS A 498 8.89 1.34 10.39
N VAL A 499 10.08 0.86 10.03
CA VAL A 499 11.34 1.13 10.76
C VAL A 499 11.67 2.64 10.75
N GLN A 500 11.64 3.29 9.60
CA GLN A 500 11.99 4.72 9.48
C GLN A 500 11.00 5.63 10.22
N VAL A 501 9.69 5.41 10.10
CA VAL A 501 8.68 6.20 10.82
C VAL A 501 8.83 5.99 12.32
N LEU A 502 8.93 4.74 12.80
CA LEU A 502 9.03 4.46 14.23
C LEU A 502 10.31 5.06 14.84
N LEU A 503 11.47 4.89 14.18
CA LEU A 503 12.72 5.52 14.65
C LEU A 503 12.70 7.04 14.50
N GLY A 504 11.98 7.59 13.52
CA GLY A 504 11.69 9.02 13.45
C GLY A 504 10.95 9.54 14.68
N GLN A 505 9.98 8.77 15.20
CA GLN A 505 9.28 9.13 16.44
C GLN A 505 10.17 8.95 17.68
N LEU A 506 10.84 7.80 17.82
CA LEU A 506 11.59 7.43 19.03
C LEU A 506 12.94 8.15 19.17
N VAL A 507 13.71 8.24 18.07
CA VAL A 507 15.06 8.82 18.03
C VAL A 507 15.01 10.28 17.61
N GLY A 508 14.24 10.58 16.56
CA GLY A 508 14.07 11.93 16.04
C GLY A 508 13.15 12.83 16.88
N GLY A 509 12.38 12.26 17.82
CA GLY A 509 11.37 12.99 18.60
C GLY A 509 10.23 13.55 17.75
N LEU A 510 10.02 13.01 16.54
CA LEU A 510 9.10 13.59 15.54
C LEU A 510 7.64 13.25 15.85
N GLY A 511 6.78 14.28 15.86
CA GLY A 511 5.33 14.08 15.87
C GLY A 511 4.86 13.33 14.62
N PRO A 512 3.66 12.70 14.62
CA PRO A 512 3.25 11.78 13.56
C PRO A 512 3.28 12.40 12.16
N GLN A 513 2.87 13.67 11.99
CA GLN A 513 2.98 14.35 10.69
C GLN A 513 4.45 14.60 10.29
N GLN A 514 5.34 14.93 11.23
CA GLN A 514 6.76 15.16 10.94
C GLN A 514 7.50 13.87 10.59
N ALA A 515 7.15 12.75 11.21
CA ALA A 515 7.68 11.42 10.86
C ALA A 515 7.22 10.95 9.47
N LEU A 516 6.07 11.45 8.99
CA LEU A 516 5.60 11.24 7.62
C LEU A 516 6.23 12.23 6.63
N ASP A 517 6.43 13.50 7.02
CA ASP A 517 7.03 14.55 6.20
C ASP A 517 8.56 14.40 6.04
N ALA A 518 9.22 13.60 6.89
CA ALA A 518 10.65 13.35 6.85
C ALA A 518 11.07 12.58 5.57
N PRO A 519 12.14 13.02 4.87
CA PRO A 519 12.60 12.35 3.65
C PRO A 519 13.19 10.98 3.98
N ARG A 520 12.89 9.99 3.15
CA ARG A 520 13.14 8.57 3.40
C ARG A 520 14.20 8.01 2.47
N VAL A 521 14.70 6.83 2.85
CA VAL A 521 15.45 5.93 1.98
C VAL A 521 14.60 4.71 1.62
N CYS A 522 14.81 4.17 0.43
CA CYS A 522 14.24 2.90 0.00
C CYS A 522 15.34 2.08 -0.66
N ILE A 523 15.64 0.91 -0.11
CA ILE A 523 16.41 -0.13 -0.80
C ILE A 523 15.57 -0.54 -2.01
N GLY A 524 16.07 -0.19 -3.20
CA GLY A 524 15.45 -0.54 -4.46
C GLY A 524 16.05 -1.82 -5.01
N ALA A 525 15.20 -2.75 -5.40
CA ALA A 525 15.42 -3.50 -6.63
C ALA A 525 14.59 -2.85 -7.73
N GLY A 526 15.00 -3.04 -8.99
CA GLY A 526 14.54 -2.19 -10.10
C GLY A 526 13.04 -2.28 -10.38
N MET A 527 12.37 -1.13 -10.34
CA MET A 527 11.01 -0.95 -10.86
C MET A 527 10.98 -1.27 -12.36
N ALA A 528 9.91 -1.92 -12.83
CA ALA A 528 9.79 -2.44 -14.21
C ALA A 528 10.00 -1.38 -15.31
N ASP A 529 9.76 -0.11 -14.99
CA ASP A 529 9.86 1.05 -15.87
C ASP A 529 11.08 1.95 -15.59
N VAL A 530 11.96 1.61 -14.63
CA VAL A 530 13.03 2.52 -14.15
C VAL A 530 14.45 1.93 -14.23
N GLY A 531 14.62 0.63 -14.51
CA GLY A 531 15.90 0.07 -14.96
C GLY A 531 16.34 -1.25 -14.34
N ASP A 532 17.65 -1.41 -14.18
CA ASP A 532 18.30 -2.68 -13.81
C ASP A 532 17.78 -3.26 -12.49
N VAL A 533 17.16 -4.43 -12.59
CA VAL A 533 16.45 -5.11 -11.49
C VAL A 533 17.42 -5.69 -10.47
N GLY A 534 18.66 -6.04 -10.86
CA GLY A 534 19.70 -6.57 -9.97
C GLY A 534 20.54 -5.51 -9.23
N GLY A 535 20.20 -4.23 -9.35
CA GLY A 535 20.95 -3.15 -8.72
C GLY A 535 20.72 -3.07 -7.20
N ARG A 536 21.79 -3.13 -6.38
CA ARG A 536 21.78 -2.84 -4.93
C ARG A 536 21.55 -1.34 -4.60
N THR A 537 20.65 -0.70 -5.32
CA THR A 537 20.43 0.75 -5.31
C THR A 537 19.73 1.18 -4.02
N VAL A 538 20.12 2.32 -3.48
CA VAL A 538 19.37 3.02 -2.42
C VAL A 538 18.76 4.26 -3.07
N TYR A 539 17.44 4.24 -3.23
CA TYR A 539 16.68 5.42 -3.63
C TYR A 539 16.51 6.34 -2.43
N VAL A 540 16.62 7.65 -2.66
CA VAL A 540 16.56 8.68 -1.62
C VAL A 540 15.69 9.84 -2.07
N GLU A 541 14.85 10.35 -1.18
CA GLU A 541 13.96 11.48 -1.46
C GLU A 541 14.68 12.82 -1.62
N GLU A 542 14.21 13.61 -2.59
CA GLU A 542 14.47 15.06 -2.71
C GLU A 542 14.17 15.75 -1.37
N GLY A 543 15.19 16.41 -0.80
CA GLY A 543 15.13 17.01 0.55
C GLY A 543 16.04 16.33 1.58
N MET A 544 16.59 15.14 1.29
CA MET A 544 17.66 14.56 2.11
C MET A 544 18.95 15.42 2.03
N PRO A 545 19.69 15.65 3.14
CA PRO A 545 20.92 16.44 3.12
C PRO A 545 22.00 15.88 2.17
N GLU A 546 22.69 16.77 1.45
CA GLU A 546 23.75 16.39 0.50
C GLU A 546 24.91 15.66 1.20
N GLU A 547 25.26 16.07 2.42
CA GLU A 547 26.28 15.42 3.26
C GLU A 547 25.89 13.99 3.64
N THR A 548 24.60 13.71 3.87
CA THR A 548 24.08 12.36 4.10
C THR A 548 24.19 11.52 2.83
N VAL A 549 23.78 12.06 1.69
CA VAL A 549 23.88 11.37 0.38
C VAL A 549 25.35 11.08 0.04
N ALA A 550 26.27 12.02 0.29
CA ALA A 550 27.70 11.83 0.12
C ALA A 550 28.27 10.80 1.13
N GLY A 551 27.89 10.87 2.40
CA GLY A 551 28.35 9.98 3.47
C GLY A 551 27.84 8.53 3.35
N LEU A 552 26.72 8.31 2.66
CA LEU A 552 26.26 6.98 2.24
C LEU A 552 27.05 6.46 1.02
N ARG A 553 27.28 7.31 0.00
CA ARG A 553 28.12 6.95 -1.17
C ARG A 553 29.57 6.63 -0.77
N ALA A 554 30.14 7.37 0.18
CA ALA A 554 31.48 7.14 0.72
C ALA A 554 31.62 5.77 1.41
N ARG A 555 30.51 5.21 1.92
CA ARG A 555 30.42 3.85 2.47
C ARG A 555 30.12 2.78 1.41
N GLY A 556 30.10 3.12 0.13
CA GLY A 556 29.85 2.19 -0.97
C GLY A 556 28.38 1.97 -1.34
N HIS A 557 27.42 2.70 -0.75
CA HIS A 557 26.02 2.60 -1.19
C HIS A 557 25.82 3.24 -2.58
N ARG A 558 25.18 2.51 -3.50
CA ARG A 558 24.74 3.05 -4.80
C ARG A 558 23.51 3.96 -4.59
N VAL A 559 23.74 5.21 -4.20
CA VAL A 559 22.66 6.17 -3.88
C VAL A 559 22.17 6.92 -5.11
N GLU A 560 20.88 6.80 -5.42
CA GLU A 560 20.16 7.54 -6.47
C GLU A 560 19.09 8.44 -5.85
N VAL A 561 19.29 9.77 -5.91
CA VAL A 561 18.31 10.77 -5.43
C VAL A 561 17.22 10.94 -6.49
N ARG A 562 15.96 11.05 -6.06
CA ARG A 562 14.78 11.11 -6.95
C ARG A 562 13.74 12.09 -6.39
N GLY A 563 13.03 12.79 -7.27
CA GLY A 563 11.96 13.72 -6.89
C GLY A 563 10.63 13.03 -6.59
N GLY A 564 9.77 13.66 -5.77
CA GLY A 564 8.59 13.03 -5.13
C GLY A 564 7.45 12.51 -6.03
N ILE A 565 7.55 12.59 -7.36
CA ILE A 565 6.61 11.95 -8.32
C ILE A 565 7.32 10.83 -9.12
N GLN A 566 8.64 10.69 -8.97
CA GLN A 566 9.48 9.70 -9.66
C GLN A 566 9.98 8.59 -8.72
N LEU A 567 9.38 8.47 -7.53
CA LEU A 567 9.71 7.48 -6.52
C LEU A 567 8.55 6.51 -6.28
N PRO A 568 8.86 5.23 -5.98
CA PRO A 568 7.89 4.28 -5.42
C PRO A 568 7.63 4.52 -3.91
N VAL A 569 8.07 5.64 -3.35
CA VAL A 569 7.72 6.04 -1.97
C VAL A 569 6.26 6.48 -1.98
N SER A 570 5.40 5.53 -1.66
CA SER A 570 3.95 5.71 -1.70
C SER A 570 3.45 6.58 -0.53
N PRO A 571 2.20 7.09 -0.60
CA PRO A 571 1.53 7.69 0.55
C PRO A 571 1.64 6.84 1.82
N ALA A 572 1.70 7.50 2.97
CA ALA A 572 1.90 6.87 4.27
C ALA A 572 0.98 7.52 5.31
N ALA A 573 0.57 6.76 6.32
CA ALA A 573 -0.22 7.26 7.44
C ALA A 573 0.29 6.69 8.76
N ALA A 574 0.40 7.56 9.76
CA ALA A 574 0.84 7.23 11.10
C ALA A 574 0.09 8.09 12.11
N TYR A 575 -0.30 7.47 13.20
CA TYR A 575 -0.93 8.07 14.36
C TYR A 575 -0.10 7.83 15.59
N SER A 576 -0.13 8.80 16.51
CA SER A 576 0.32 8.61 17.89
C SER A 576 -0.79 9.02 18.83
N PHE A 577 -1.03 8.18 19.84
CA PHE A 577 -2.07 8.35 20.83
C PHE A 577 -1.43 8.79 22.15
N PHE A 578 -1.92 9.91 22.69
CA PHE A 578 -1.49 10.40 24.00
C PHE A 578 -2.38 9.77 25.08
N SER A 579 -1.85 8.80 25.81
CA SER A 579 -2.50 8.31 27.03
C SER A 579 -2.48 9.42 28.10
N PRO A 580 -3.60 9.71 28.80
CA PRO A 580 -3.64 10.63 29.93
C PRO A 580 -2.92 10.14 31.21
N SER A 581 -2.32 8.94 31.19
CA SER A 581 -1.83 8.20 32.38
C SER A 581 -0.57 8.76 33.08
N CYS A 582 -0.34 10.08 33.03
CA CYS A 582 0.73 10.73 33.80
C CYS A 582 0.35 12.09 34.44
N ALA A 583 -0.93 12.31 34.73
CA ALA A 583 -1.43 13.50 35.46
C ALA A 583 -1.51 13.28 36.99
N ALA A 584 -0.41 12.88 37.61
CA ALA A 584 -0.33 12.64 39.06
C ALA A 584 -0.45 13.95 39.87
N SER A 585 -1.68 14.37 40.14
CA SER A 585 -1.97 15.57 40.92
C SER A 585 -1.72 15.33 42.42
N PRO A 586 -0.91 16.14 43.13
CA PRO A 586 -0.79 16.05 44.58
C PRO A 586 -2.11 16.44 45.26
N SER A 587 -2.46 15.73 46.33
CA SER A 587 -3.74 15.85 47.01
C SER A 587 -3.91 17.18 47.76
N VAL A 588 -4.69 18.10 47.19
CA VAL A 588 -5.15 19.31 47.89
C VAL A 588 -6.54 19.07 48.50
N THR A 589 -6.56 18.80 49.81
CA THR A 589 -7.77 18.53 50.59
C THR A 589 -8.79 19.67 50.50
N THR A 590 -9.88 19.47 49.76
CA THR A 590 -10.90 20.51 49.55
C THR A 590 -11.87 20.60 50.73
N THR A 591 -11.55 21.42 51.74
CA THR A 591 -12.49 21.76 52.80
C THR A 591 -13.65 22.57 52.22
N ARG A 592 -14.90 22.10 52.39
CA ARG A 592 -16.09 22.83 51.92
C ARG A 592 -16.31 24.09 52.76
N PHE A 593 -16.46 25.24 52.10
CA PHE A 593 -17.26 26.35 52.60
C PHE A 593 -18.16 26.89 51.49
N SER A 594 -19.33 27.40 51.88
CA SER A 594 -20.35 27.94 50.97
C SER A 594 -20.45 29.45 51.10
N SER A 595 -20.73 30.14 50.00
CA SER A 595 -21.69 31.25 49.96
C SER A 595 -21.91 31.77 48.54
N SER A 596 -22.99 32.54 48.40
CA SER A 596 -23.56 33.09 47.17
C SER A 596 -22.81 34.29 46.59
N SER A 597 -22.91 34.44 45.27
CA SER A 597 -23.14 35.69 44.52
C SER A 597 -22.39 36.98 44.91
N PHE A 598 -21.69 37.57 43.94
CA PHE A 598 -22.07 38.89 43.39
C PHE A 598 -21.45 39.10 41.99
N ALA A 599 -21.76 40.22 41.33
CA ALA A 599 -21.41 40.50 39.93
C ALA A 599 -20.46 41.71 39.77
N SER A 600 -20.18 42.06 38.50
CA SER A 600 -19.50 43.27 37.97
C SER A 600 -17.96 43.29 37.89
N SER A 601 -17.50 43.90 36.78
CA SER A 601 -16.13 44.34 36.44
C SER A 601 -16.03 45.87 36.74
N PRO A 602 -15.01 46.68 36.33
CA PRO A 602 -13.79 46.41 35.51
C PRO A 602 -12.50 47.22 35.87
N PHE A 603 -11.48 47.11 34.99
CA PHE A 603 -10.48 48.15 34.58
C PHE A 603 -9.21 48.48 35.41
N TRP A 604 -8.21 49.01 34.67
CA TRP A 604 -6.86 49.56 35.02
C TRP A 604 -5.76 48.56 35.49
N CYS A 605 -4.45 48.86 35.37
CA CYS A 605 -3.62 49.33 34.23
C CYS A 605 -2.13 49.48 34.65
N ILE A 606 -1.20 49.06 33.77
CA ILE A 606 0.11 49.70 33.40
C ILE A 606 1.09 50.17 34.52
N ASP A 607 2.28 49.54 34.60
CA ASP A 607 3.59 50.15 34.29
C ASP A 607 4.65 49.02 34.09
N THR A 608 5.55 48.92 33.09
CA THR A 608 6.46 49.79 32.31
C THR A 608 7.91 49.82 32.85
N THR A 609 8.85 49.29 32.06
CA THR A 609 10.27 49.73 31.97
C THR A 609 10.92 49.14 30.71
N MET A 610 11.99 49.74 30.18
CA MET A 610 12.43 49.55 28.78
C MET A 610 13.92 49.23 28.60
N SER A 611 14.28 48.48 27.54
CA SER A 611 15.57 48.64 26.84
C SER A 611 15.56 48.11 25.38
N HIS A 612 15.87 49.02 24.45
CA HIS A 612 16.06 48.92 22.98
C HIS A 612 16.92 50.16 22.58
N PRO A 613 17.36 50.43 21.33
CA PRO A 613 17.15 49.81 20.00
C PRO A 613 18.55 49.46 19.36
N PRO A 614 18.89 49.59 18.04
CA PRO A 614 18.15 49.85 16.77
C PRO A 614 18.50 48.85 15.62
N THR A 615 18.04 48.95 14.35
CA THR A 615 17.33 50.03 13.59
C THR A 615 16.47 49.43 12.45
N ASN A 616 15.38 50.10 12.07
CA ASN A 616 14.72 50.25 10.74
C ASN A 616 14.79 49.12 9.67
N SER A 617 13.73 48.86 8.90
CA SER A 617 12.83 49.85 8.27
C SER A 617 11.39 49.35 8.01
N LEU A 618 10.49 50.28 7.68
CA LEU A 618 9.06 50.05 7.46
C LEU A 618 8.70 50.15 5.96
N SER A 619 7.76 49.31 5.52
CA SER A 619 6.84 49.66 4.44
C SER A 619 5.42 49.21 4.83
N THR A 620 4.43 50.07 4.59
CA THR A 620 3.06 49.88 5.07
C THR A 620 2.12 49.48 3.95
N TYR A 621 1.42 48.35 4.11
CA TYR A 621 0.17 48.07 3.41
C TYR A 621 -0.89 47.60 4.40
N SER A 622 -2.12 48.07 4.21
CA SER A 622 -3.23 47.87 5.13
C SER A 622 -4.35 47.05 4.50
N CYS A 623 -4.99 46.23 5.34
CA CYS A 623 -6.30 45.60 5.16
C CYS A 623 -6.61 44.91 3.82
N GLY A 624 -6.59 43.57 3.85
CA GLY A 624 -7.06 42.70 2.76
C GLY A 624 -7.63 41.37 3.27
N ILE A 625 -8.42 41.40 4.36
CA ILE A 625 -8.97 40.18 4.97
C ILE A 625 -10.12 39.64 4.11
N VAL A 626 -9.80 38.77 3.16
CA VAL A 626 -10.77 37.93 2.45
C VAL A 626 -10.83 36.56 3.15
N GLY A 627 -11.59 36.51 4.25
CA GLY A 627 -11.87 35.27 4.96
C GLY A 627 -12.96 34.46 4.26
N GLN A 628 -12.60 33.53 3.36
CA GLN A 628 -13.54 32.52 2.87
C GLN A 628 -13.64 31.35 3.87
N SER A 629 -14.52 31.52 4.85
CA SER A 629 -15.04 30.42 5.66
C SER A 629 -16.33 29.91 5.00
N GLU A 630 -16.27 28.74 4.34
CA GLU A 630 -17.46 28.10 3.77
C GLU A 630 -18.32 27.45 4.87
N TYR A 631 -19.04 28.29 5.63
CA TYR A 631 -20.12 27.83 6.49
C TYR A 631 -21.36 27.53 5.66
N SER A 632 -21.68 26.24 5.48
CA SER A 632 -22.90 25.80 4.82
C SER A 632 -24.13 26.03 5.71
N LEU A 633 -24.78 27.18 5.54
CA LEU A 633 -26.01 27.56 6.25
C LEU A 633 -27.23 26.88 5.63
N ILE A 634 -27.68 25.76 6.22
CA ILE A 634 -28.96 25.13 5.89
C ILE A 634 -30.08 25.86 6.65
N PRO A 635 -31.14 26.37 5.99
CA PRO A 635 -32.20 27.14 6.65
C PRO A 635 -33.08 26.26 7.54
N THR A 636 -33.30 26.69 8.78
CA THR A 636 -34.18 26.04 9.75
C THR A 636 -35.65 26.42 9.52
N ALA A 637 -36.41 25.55 8.87
CA ALA A 637 -37.86 25.72 8.72
C ALA A 637 -38.60 25.24 9.99
N ALA A 638 -39.21 26.18 10.73
CA ALA A 638 -40.01 25.88 11.92
C ALA A 638 -41.40 25.30 11.57
N LYS A 639 -41.97 24.52 12.50
CA LYS A 639 -43.31 23.93 12.35
C LYS A 639 -44.42 24.98 12.47
N GLN A 640 -45.43 24.89 11.62
CA GLN A 640 -46.81 25.29 11.94
C GLN A 640 -47.81 24.20 11.53
N VAL A 641 -49.05 24.32 12.00
CA VAL A 641 -50.03 23.23 12.11
C VAL A 641 -51.06 23.25 10.95
N SER A 642 -51.70 22.09 10.75
CA SER A 642 -52.76 21.77 9.79
C SER A 642 -54.13 22.44 10.15
N PRO A 643 -55.29 22.18 9.48
CA PRO A 643 -55.54 21.22 8.39
C PRO A 643 -56.46 21.67 7.23
N SER A 644 -56.47 20.89 6.13
CA SER A 644 -57.68 20.50 5.37
C SER A 644 -57.35 19.44 4.30
N SER A 645 -58.38 18.80 3.71
CA SER A 645 -58.28 17.57 2.91
C SER A 645 -59.57 17.40 2.06
N PRO A 646 -59.67 16.49 1.06
CA PRO A 646 -58.77 16.26 -0.08
C PRO A 646 -59.55 16.33 -1.42
N ARG A 647 -58.89 16.23 -2.60
CA ARG A 647 -59.59 15.76 -3.81
C ARG A 647 -58.71 15.02 -4.83
N LYS A 648 -59.34 14.01 -5.44
CA LYS A 648 -58.81 12.95 -6.32
C LYS A 648 -58.56 13.42 -7.77
N LYS A 649 -57.97 12.50 -8.57
CA LYS A 649 -57.97 12.37 -10.05
C LYS A 649 -56.86 13.10 -10.82
N LYS A 650 -56.44 12.65 -12.02
CA LYS A 650 -56.33 11.30 -12.66
C LYS A 650 -55.82 11.51 -14.10
N GLU A 651 -54.93 10.65 -14.62
CA GLU A 651 -54.66 10.49 -16.08
C GLU A 651 -54.08 11.76 -16.79
N LYS A 652 -53.48 11.76 -18.00
CA LYS A 652 -52.95 10.69 -18.89
C LYS A 652 -51.89 11.25 -19.87
N GLU A 653 -51.26 10.34 -20.62
CA GLU A 653 -50.82 10.36 -22.04
C GLU A 653 -50.74 11.68 -22.86
N ASN A 654 -49.99 11.78 -23.98
CA ASN A 654 -48.79 11.14 -24.56
C ASN A 654 -48.55 11.79 -25.96
N ILE A 655 -47.50 11.39 -26.68
CA ILE A 655 -47.41 11.40 -28.17
C ILE A 655 -47.19 12.79 -28.87
N PRO A 656 -46.50 12.83 -30.05
CA PRO A 656 -45.48 13.88 -30.27
C PRO A 656 -45.43 14.49 -31.71
N SER A 657 -44.30 15.13 -32.06
CA SER A 657 -43.51 14.92 -33.32
C SER A 657 -43.16 16.12 -34.22
N ARG A 658 -41.93 16.05 -34.77
CA ARG A 658 -41.46 16.45 -36.13
C ARG A 658 -41.72 17.85 -36.70
N ASN A 659 -40.63 18.61 -36.89
CA ASN A 659 -39.96 18.92 -38.19
C ASN A 659 -38.81 19.92 -37.89
N ALA A 660 -37.56 19.81 -38.37
CA ALA A 660 -37.03 19.62 -39.73
C ALA A 660 -37.24 20.83 -40.65
N TRP A 661 -36.16 21.51 -41.06
CA TRP A 661 -35.98 22.34 -42.27
C TRP A 661 -34.47 22.64 -42.46
N SER A 662 -34.03 23.08 -43.64
CA SER A 662 -32.60 23.06 -44.01
C SER A 662 -32.08 24.30 -44.74
N SER A 663 -30.77 24.57 -44.57
CA SER A 663 -29.83 25.19 -45.52
C SER A 663 -30.18 26.52 -46.20
N SER A 664 -29.33 27.53 -45.96
CA SER A 664 -28.73 28.33 -47.05
C SER A 664 -27.45 29.02 -46.58
N THR A 665 -26.54 29.29 -47.51
CA THR A 665 -25.19 29.82 -47.24
C THR A 665 -24.98 31.10 -48.03
N LEU A 666 -24.40 32.13 -47.41
CA LEU A 666 -23.86 33.29 -48.12
C LEU A 666 -22.69 33.88 -47.33
N ASN A 667 -21.52 33.99 -47.95
CA ASN A 667 -20.34 34.60 -47.34
C ASN A 667 -19.42 35.15 -48.44
N ALA A 668 -19.00 36.41 -48.35
CA ALA A 668 -18.17 37.11 -49.34
C ALA A 668 -17.60 38.41 -48.73
N ALA A 669 -16.48 39.00 -49.18
CA ALA A 669 -15.31 38.44 -49.86
C ALA A 669 -14.18 39.51 -49.95
N ASN A 670 -13.11 39.34 -49.18
CA ASN A 670 -11.73 39.83 -49.43
C ASN A 670 -11.40 41.33 -49.69
N LEU A 671 -10.07 41.58 -49.67
CA LEU A 671 -9.32 42.78 -50.09
C LEU A 671 -9.27 43.96 -49.10
N SER A 672 -8.17 44.71 -48.95
CA SER A 672 -6.73 44.43 -49.22
C SER A 672 -5.86 45.55 -48.60
N GLY A 673 -4.59 45.30 -48.24
CA GLY A 673 -3.71 46.37 -47.77
C GLY A 673 -2.34 45.94 -47.20
N SER A 674 -1.32 45.88 -48.06
CA SER A 674 0.09 46.01 -47.67
C SER A 674 0.46 47.51 -47.60
N THR A 675 1.60 48.05 -47.12
CA THR A 675 3.01 47.62 -46.86
C THR A 675 3.64 48.79 -46.02
N PRO A 676 4.96 49.05 -45.91
CA PRO A 676 6.17 48.20 -45.77
C PRO A 676 7.03 48.57 -44.52
N CYS A 677 8.12 47.81 -44.24
CA CYS A 677 9.49 48.34 -44.09
C CYS A 677 10.52 47.27 -43.62
N ARG A 678 11.75 47.34 -44.16
CA ARG A 678 13.02 46.78 -43.65
C ARG A 678 14.07 47.89 -43.80
N PRO A 679 15.01 48.04 -42.85
CA PRO A 679 16.37 47.47 -42.98
C PRO A 679 16.84 46.84 -41.64
N SER A 680 17.98 46.15 -41.44
CA SER A 680 18.92 45.32 -42.21
C SER A 680 20.24 45.32 -41.41
N THR A 681 20.71 44.15 -40.95
CA THR A 681 22.13 43.77 -40.68
C THR A 681 23.12 44.73 -39.99
N TRP A 682 23.84 44.21 -38.99
CA TRP A 682 25.32 44.17 -39.01
C TRP A 682 25.84 42.91 -38.29
N MET A 683 27.11 42.55 -38.52
CA MET A 683 27.77 41.35 -37.99
C MET A 683 28.70 41.68 -36.82
N LEU A 684 28.92 40.70 -35.95
CA LEU A 684 30.28 40.32 -35.54
C LEU A 684 30.31 38.81 -35.24
N ALA A 685 31.44 38.26 -34.78
CA ALA A 685 31.71 36.82 -34.80
C ALA A 685 32.61 36.35 -33.62
N ARG A 686 32.83 35.03 -33.55
CA ARG A 686 33.69 34.26 -32.61
C ARG A 686 33.08 34.03 -31.22
N GLU A 687 33.41 32.96 -30.48
CA GLU A 687 34.38 31.87 -30.73
C GLU A 687 33.92 30.54 -30.11
N ASN A 688 34.30 29.39 -30.71
CA ASN A 688 34.06 28.06 -30.14
C ASN A 688 34.98 26.99 -30.79
N PRO A 689 35.88 26.30 -30.06
CA PRO A 689 36.65 25.15 -30.57
C PRO A 689 35.74 23.91 -30.77
N HIS A 690 35.76 23.16 -31.88
CA HIS A 690 36.83 22.28 -32.41
C HIS A 690 37.25 21.17 -31.43
N CYS A 691 37.28 19.87 -31.79
CA CYS A 691 37.00 19.11 -33.04
C CYS A 691 36.54 17.67 -32.64
N GLY A 692 36.17 16.70 -33.49
CA GLY A 692 36.07 16.55 -34.96
C GLY A 692 36.00 15.02 -35.26
N VAL A 693 34.87 14.48 -35.72
CA VAL A 693 34.46 14.24 -37.14
C VAL A 693 35.14 13.04 -37.85
N SER A 694 34.37 11.96 -37.97
CA SER A 694 34.25 11.03 -39.12
C SER A 694 32.99 10.15 -38.87
N GLY A 695 32.24 9.59 -39.83
CA GLY A 695 32.40 9.46 -41.29
C GLY A 695 32.24 7.99 -41.72
N VAL A 696 31.05 7.35 -41.76
CA VAL A 696 29.93 7.48 -42.75
C VAL A 696 30.39 7.09 -44.18
N PRO A 697 29.74 6.21 -45.00
CA PRO A 697 28.33 5.71 -44.98
C PRO A 697 28.02 4.22 -45.41
N PHE A 698 26.70 3.91 -45.47
CA PHE A 698 25.94 3.17 -46.52
C PHE A 698 25.73 1.62 -46.57
N MET A 699 24.49 1.27 -46.97
CA MET A 699 23.93 -0.01 -47.54
C MET A 699 24.05 -1.28 -46.68
N LYS A 700 23.01 -2.11 -46.41
CA LYS A 700 21.78 -2.63 -47.07
C LYS A 700 21.93 -4.12 -47.41
N SER A 701 20.85 -4.85 -47.13
CA SER A 701 20.33 -6.08 -47.79
C SER A 701 20.99 -7.45 -47.58
N THR A 702 20.08 -8.42 -47.41
CA THR A 702 20.07 -9.82 -47.92
C THR A 702 20.92 -10.93 -47.28
N THR A 703 20.21 -11.80 -46.54
CA THR A 703 20.16 -13.28 -46.66
C THR A 703 21.44 -14.12 -46.68
N GLY A 704 21.49 -15.19 -45.87
CA GLY A 704 22.33 -16.34 -46.18
C GLY A 704 22.43 -17.40 -45.09
N ALA A 705 21.92 -18.61 -45.39
CA ALA A 705 22.10 -19.92 -44.75
C ALA A 705 23.19 -20.13 -43.66
N ALA A 706 22.87 -20.99 -42.69
CA ALA A 706 23.86 -21.73 -41.91
C ALA A 706 24.62 -22.75 -42.78
N PRO A 707 25.79 -23.24 -42.33
CA PRO A 707 25.90 -24.70 -42.26
C PRO A 707 26.55 -25.25 -40.97
N THR A 708 26.43 -26.57 -40.83
CA THR A 708 26.73 -27.43 -39.68
C THR A 708 28.21 -27.64 -39.35
N ALA A 709 28.53 -27.54 -38.07
CA ALA A 709 29.28 -28.48 -37.22
C ALA A 709 30.39 -29.40 -37.80
N ARG A 710 31.59 -29.30 -37.19
CA ARG A 710 32.50 -30.38 -36.68
C ARG A 710 33.84 -29.75 -36.25
N SER A 711 34.72 -30.26 -35.38
CA SER A 711 34.68 -31.13 -34.20
C SER A 711 36.16 -31.50 -33.89
N ILE A 712 36.74 -31.07 -32.77
CA ILE A 712 38.00 -31.57 -32.17
C ILE A 712 37.77 -31.46 -30.64
N ALA A 713 37.74 -32.49 -29.78
CA ALA A 713 38.48 -33.75 -29.65
C ALA A 713 39.78 -33.64 -28.83
N CYS A 714 39.74 -34.07 -27.56
CA CYS A 714 40.91 -34.46 -26.79
C CYS A 714 40.60 -35.70 -25.91
N ARG A 715 41.65 -36.38 -25.43
CA ARG A 715 41.69 -37.73 -24.82
C ARG A 715 42.64 -37.68 -23.58
N VAL A 716 42.75 -38.61 -22.62
CA VAL A 716 42.09 -39.89 -22.25
C VAL A 716 42.47 -40.26 -20.79
N ALA A 717 41.61 -40.99 -20.05
CA ALA A 717 41.89 -42.05 -19.03
C ALA A 717 40.63 -42.25 -18.12
N SER A 718 40.03 -43.40 -17.76
CA SER A 718 40.39 -44.85 -17.65
C SER A 718 41.15 -45.21 -16.35
N GLU A 719 40.76 -46.17 -15.47
CA GLU A 719 39.77 -47.29 -15.44
C GLU A 719 39.12 -47.39 -14.01
N ARG A 720 37.91 -47.92 -13.73
CA ARG A 720 37.36 -49.31 -13.73
C ARG A 720 38.19 -50.32 -12.90
N SER A 721 37.66 -51.29 -12.13
CA SER A 721 36.29 -51.83 -11.83
C SER A 721 36.36 -52.67 -10.50
N ARG A 722 35.45 -53.52 -9.97
CA ARG A 722 34.33 -54.41 -10.45
C ARG A 722 33.40 -54.85 -9.27
N ASN A 723 32.20 -55.38 -9.57
CA ASN A 723 31.35 -56.31 -8.77
C ASN A 723 30.73 -55.80 -7.43
N CYS A 724 29.61 -56.33 -6.90
CA CYS A 724 28.81 -57.55 -7.16
C CYS A 724 27.29 -57.29 -7.30
N ALA A 725 26.53 -58.33 -7.68
CA ALA A 725 25.05 -58.41 -7.64
C ALA A 725 24.59 -59.16 -6.34
N ALA A 726 23.32 -59.48 -6.04
CA ALA A 726 22.09 -59.57 -6.86
C ALA A 726 20.78 -59.54 -6.02
N GLU A 727 19.64 -59.66 -6.71
CA GLU A 727 18.32 -60.14 -6.23
C GLU A 727 17.49 -59.29 -5.23
N ARG A 728 16.15 -59.47 -5.11
CA ARG A 728 15.04 -59.51 -6.11
C ARG A 728 13.69 -59.63 -5.36
N ASN A 729 12.69 -58.85 -5.76
CA ASN A 729 11.23 -59.06 -5.61
C ASN A 729 10.62 -59.32 -4.19
N GLY A 730 9.44 -58.75 -3.90
CA GLY A 730 8.68 -59.10 -2.68
C GLY A 730 7.42 -58.24 -2.46
N GLU A 731 6.25 -58.77 -2.81
CA GLU A 731 4.96 -58.08 -2.96
C GLU A 731 4.37 -57.37 -1.73
N ALA A 732 3.49 -56.43 -2.03
CA ALA A 732 2.63 -55.69 -1.11
C ALA A 732 1.70 -56.57 -0.23
N ARG A 733 1.38 -56.05 0.97
CA ARG A 733 -0.01 -55.73 1.38
C ARG A 733 -0.04 -54.95 2.70
N ALA A 734 -0.93 -53.96 2.78
CA ALA A 734 -1.21 -53.20 4.00
C ALA A 734 -2.66 -53.42 4.46
N TRP A 735 -2.84 -53.91 5.68
CA TRP A 735 -4.11 -54.00 6.42
C TRP A 735 -3.78 -53.99 7.93
N GLY A 736 -4.59 -53.32 8.76
CA GLY A 736 -4.47 -53.35 10.22
C GLY A 736 -4.44 -51.96 10.86
N ALA A 737 -5.51 -51.59 11.57
CA ALA A 737 -5.63 -50.30 12.25
C ALA A 737 -5.86 -50.48 13.76
N ALA A 738 -5.05 -49.80 14.57
CA ALA A 738 -5.30 -49.42 15.97
C ALA A 738 -4.25 -48.33 16.33
N ARG A 739 -4.59 -47.10 16.74
CA ARG A 739 -5.15 -46.70 18.05
C ARG A 739 -4.42 -47.32 19.25
N VAL A 740 -3.65 -46.53 19.99
CA VAL A 740 -3.93 -46.15 21.39
C VAL A 740 -3.01 -45.01 21.86
N ALA A 741 -3.41 -44.35 22.94
CA ALA A 741 -2.96 -43.06 23.47
C ALA A 741 -1.46 -42.85 23.78
N ALA A 742 -1.03 -41.62 23.50
CA ALA A 742 -0.29 -40.69 24.37
C ALA A 742 0.71 -41.21 25.43
N ALA A 743 1.97 -40.81 25.26
CA ALA A 743 2.85 -40.35 26.35
C ALA A 743 3.83 -39.29 25.82
N LYS A 744 4.16 -38.27 26.63
CA LYS A 744 5.35 -37.43 26.39
C LYS A 744 6.60 -38.18 26.86
N PRO A 745 7.76 -37.92 26.25
CA PRO A 745 8.94 -37.68 27.08
C PRO A 745 9.77 -36.48 26.63
N THR A 746 10.29 -35.74 27.61
CA THR A 746 11.31 -34.71 27.45
C THR A 746 12.72 -35.33 27.47
N TRP A 747 13.49 -35.15 26.39
CA TRP A 747 14.97 -35.23 26.37
C TRP A 747 15.45 -34.12 25.42
N CYS A 748 16.25 -33.15 25.83
CA CYS A 748 17.68 -33.22 26.23
C CYS A 748 18.62 -33.41 25.03
N LEU A 749 19.40 -32.36 24.76
CA LEU A 749 20.47 -32.28 23.74
C LEU A 749 21.62 -33.25 24.04
N PRO A 750 22.24 -33.85 23.01
CA PRO A 750 23.66 -34.15 22.98
C PRO A 750 24.47 -33.00 22.32
N ARG A 751 25.76 -32.91 22.63
CA ARG A 751 26.71 -31.99 21.98
C ARG A 751 27.37 -32.65 20.77
N SER A 752 27.53 -31.90 19.68
CA SER A 752 28.67 -32.00 18.75
C SER A 752 28.78 -30.70 17.96
#